data_AF-A0AAU2FAD6-F1
#
_entry.id   AF-A0AAU2FAD6-F1
#
_cell.length_a   1.000
_cell.length_b   1.000
_cell.length_c   1.000
_cell.angle_alpha   90.00
_cell.angle_beta   90.00
_cell.angle_gamma   90.00
#
_symmetry.space_group_name_H-M   'P 1'
#
loop_
_entity.id
_entity.type
_entity.pdbx_description
1 polymer ?
#
loop_
_entity_poly.entity_id
_entity_poly.type
_entity_poly.pdbx_seq_one_letter_code
_entity_poly.pdbx_strand_id
1 'polypeptide(L)'
;MAITINLRDTWGQYAPSDLRAHASGRPVPNTNPGEFWFGHMGVFLHHLGGGSTSHLRTEENCRQEIADVYEAHKTGGEYNGDIAYNYLVCPHGNVYEGRGKERGEANAGTADPIEGVGRNEGFYSIVGMIRSDDVASEAMLRAMRDLIHYLRTDLTRATGNRIFPHSYGYDTDCPGNLHMYARQGSTIDPSAPWRPPADIYVYRTQRWVNATYQSAPGYVPCAETGYTGWNTVLALTQGLQHEHGISPTVQAFGPGTFNAVKNHEITPEFERNANLLRLYNGALWCKGYWASQSLGGWPEESESSLRQLYADIGLDQGNAGQRLAMWPHVLKSLLRMDQFRLVPGGDPHVRAIQQRLNSRYVAGIGIPAMSLVPCDGIYSRDVQQGLMMAIQYEIGIALGSINGYFGPGTQAALKGRGSAALSGDLRYLFRAACYFNSPTYTANGQARYLAADIGTDAQTGTHLGWLQSFQRFSQIPVTGHNDYTTWAQLLVSSGDTSRDATGCDCITEITAQRGQLLKANGYSIVGRYLDEHLAPGDDGYLGKALKPGEPQTILNAGLRFFPIFQYNGTQLGNFTYDKGYDQGRKAHQKAVQHGIGTGTCIYFGVDYDATDEEITSHVVPYFNGVRAGLAELGGRYTFGVYGSRNVCVRVSKDAGARWSFVSGMSWGFSGNLGFPLPENWSFNQIHEYEFQAGWGLDHNIWRDGSDPGVSAVGQGE
;
A
#
# COMPACT_ATOMS: atom_id res chain seq x y z
N MET A 1 9.83 -26.83 11.05
CA MET A 1 9.79 -27.69 9.84
C MET A 1 10.98 -28.62 9.90
N ALA A 2 10.87 -29.88 9.49
CA ALA A 2 12.01 -30.80 9.55
C ALA A 2 12.98 -30.46 8.40
N ILE A 3 14.13 -29.87 8.73
CA ILE A 3 15.21 -29.65 7.75
C ILE A 3 16.01 -30.94 7.56
N THR A 4 16.41 -31.23 6.33
CA THR A 4 17.37 -32.32 6.04
C THR A 4 18.76 -31.73 5.90
N ILE A 5 19.68 -32.11 6.78
CA ILE A 5 21.10 -31.75 6.70
C ILE A 5 21.87 -32.97 6.17
N ASN A 6 22.48 -32.81 5.01
CA ASN A 6 23.32 -33.84 4.40
C ASN A 6 24.63 -33.96 5.17
N LEU A 7 24.89 -35.13 5.74
CA LEU A 7 26.05 -35.38 6.59
C LEU A 7 27.35 -35.43 5.78
N ARG A 8 28.47 -35.39 6.48
CA ARG A 8 29.82 -35.34 5.89
C ARG A 8 30.15 -36.48 4.93
N ASP A 9 29.60 -37.67 5.14
CA ASP A 9 29.79 -38.82 4.25
C ASP A 9 29.20 -38.61 2.84
N THR A 10 28.14 -37.80 2.72
CA THR A 10 27.50 -37.50 1.44
C THR A 10 28.43 -36.78 0.46
N TRP A 11 29.30 -35.90 0.96
CA TRP A 11 30.25 -35.12 0.15
C TRP A 11 31.71 -35.57 0.34
N GLY A 12 32.07 -36.13 1.49
CA GLY A 12 33.45 -36.54 1.82
C GLY A 12 34.00 -37.63 0.90
N GLN A 13 33.14 -38.43 0.28
CA GLN A 13 33.52 -39.43 -0.72
C GLN A 13 34.20 -38.83 -1.98
N TYR A 14 33.94 -37.55 -2.27
CA TYR A 14 34.50 -36.81 -3.40
C TYR A 14 35.89 -36.21 -3.10
N ALA A 15 36.33 -36.23 -1.83
CA ALA A 15 37.66 -35.75 -1.45
C ALA A 15 38.78 -36.70 -1.94
N PRO A 16 40.02 -36.19 -2.08
CA PRO A 16 41.20 -37.01 -2.35
C PRO A 16 41.31 -38.23 -1.44
N SER A 17 41.84 -39.34 -1.97
CA SER A 17 41.82 -40.64 -1.29
C SER A 17 42.48 -40.62 0.09
N ASP A 18 43.53 -39.83 0.26
CA ASP A 18 44.28 -39.63 1.52
C ASP A 18 43.52 -38.78 2.54
N LEU A 19 42.59 -37.93 2.09
CA LEU A 19 41.78 -37.07 2.96
C LEU A 19 40.35 -37.59 3.21
N ARG A 20 39.86 -38.52 2.38
CA ARG A 20 38.48 -39.03 2.37
C ARG A 20 37.96 -39.52 3.71
N ALA A 21 38.79 -40.22 4.48
CA ALA A 21 38.41 -40.74 5.79
C ALA A 21 38.10 -39.61 6.78
N HIS A 22 38.91 -38.54 6.78
CA HIS A 22 38.67 -37.36 7.61
C HIS A 22 37.50 -36.53 7.07
N ALA A 23 37.43 -36.34 5.76
CA ALA A 23 36.35 -35.59 5.10
C ALA A 23 34.97 -36.18 5.42
N SER A 24 34.84 -37.52 5.40
CA SER A 24 33.60 -38.26 5.66
C SER A 24 33.33 -38.52 7.15
N GLY A 25 34.31 -38.26 8.02
CA GLY A 25 34.20 -38.47 9.46
C GLY A 25 33.25 -37.47 10.12
N ARG A 26 32.80 -37.76 11.35
CA ARG A 26 31.99 -36.80 12.12
C ARG A 26 32.80 -35.52 12.40
N PRO A 27 32.18 -34.34 12.45
CA PRO A 27 32.87 -33.13 12.83
C PRO A 27 33.50 -33.25 14.23
N VAL A 28 34.74 -32.77 14.36
CA VAL A 28 35.48 -32.79 15.64
C VAL A 28 34.97 -31.64 16.50
N PRO A 29 34.45 -31.88 17.73
CA PRO A 29 34.00 -30.81 18.63
C PRO A 29 35.12 -29.82 18.99
N ASN A 30 34.77 -28.63 19.52
CA ASN A 30 35.80 -27.74 20.04
C ASN A 30 36.45 -28.37 21.29
N THR A 31 37.75 -28.64 21.22
CA THR A 31 38.54 -29.25 22.30
C THR A 31 39.65 -28.32 22.80
N ASN A 32 39.71 -27.08 22.32
CA ASN A 32 40.72 -26.10 22.71
C ASN A 32 40.53 -25.69 24.18
N PRO A 33 41.54 -25.91 25.06
CA PRO A 33 41.47 -25.47 26.44
C PRO A 33 41.39 -23.94 26.54
N GLY A 34 40.28 -23.40 27.05
CA GLY A 34 40.07 -21.97 27.24
C GLY A 34 39.15 -21.28 26.22
N GLU A 35 38.84 -21.93 25.09
CA GLU A 35 37.87 -21.43 24.10
C GLU A 35 36.51 -22.14 24.30
N PHE A 36 35.63 -21.55 25.11
CA PHE A 36 34.31 -22.14 25.34
C PHE A 36 33.40 -21.92 24.13
N TRP A 37 32.93 -23.02 23.53
CA TRP A 37 31.89 -22.96 22.50
C TRP A 37 30.52 -22.77 23.15
N PHE A 38 29.98 -21.56 23.08
CA PHE A 38 28.66 -21.22 23.60
C PHE A 38 27.57 -21.32 22.53
N GLY A 39 27.87 -20.91 21.29
CA GLY A 39 26.95 -21.01 20.14
C GLY A 39 25.63 -20.27 20.29
N HIS A 40 25.55 -19.26 21.16
CA HIS A 40 24.31 -18.56 21.52
C HIS A 40 24.17 -17.18 20.87
N MET A 41 25.12 -16.73 20.06
CA MET A 41 25.12 -15.36 19.55
C MET A 41 24.34 -15.21 18.25
N GLY A 42 24.53 -16.11 17.29
CA GLY A 42 23.92 -15.99 15.97
C GLY A 42 24.72 -16.68 14.86
N VAL A 43 24.56 -16.16 13.64
CA VAL A 43 25.25 -16.68 12.44
C VAL A 43 25.99 -15.60 11.66
N PHE A 44 27.10 -15.98 11.05
CA PHE A 44 27.78 -15.23 9.99
C PHE A 44 27.50 -15.86 8.63
N LEU A 45 27.19 -15.02 7.63
CA LEU A 45 27.09 -15.46 6.25
C LEU A 45 28.42 -15.29 5.51
N HIS A 46 28.73 -16.28 4.68
CA HIS A 46 29.92 -16.35 3.84
C HIS A 46 29.55 -16.70 2.39
N HIS A 47 30.47 -16.48 1.46
CA HIS A 47 30.42 -16.95 0.08
C HIS A 47 31.70 -17.72 -0.28
N LEU A 48 31.76 -18.32 -1.47
CA LEU A 48 32.94 -19.06 -1.93
C LEU A 48 34.08 -18.19 -2.51
N GLY A 49 33.96 -16.87 -2.48
CA GLY A 49 34.94 -15.93 -3.02
C GLY A 49 34.64 -15.51 -4.47
N GLY A 50 35.63 -14.91 -5.13
CA GLY A 50 35.54 -14.62 -6.57
C GLY A 50 35.59 -15.89 -7.42
N GLY A 51 35.08 -15.83 -8.66
CA GLY A 51 35.14 -16.95 -9.61
C GLY A 51 33.82 -17.19 -10.34
N SER A 52 33.54 -18.45 -10.71
CA SER A 52 32.27 -18.87 -11.32
C SER A 52 31.64 -20.02 -10.54
N THR A 53 30.30 -20.09 -10.52
CA THR A 53 29.50 -21.22 -10.03
C THR A 53 28.74 -21.93 -11.15
N SER A 54 29.07 -21.65 -12.42
CA SER A 54 28.37 -22.21 -13.59
C SER A 54 28.43 -23.74 -13.73
N HIS A 55 29.35 -24.39 -12.99
CA HIS A 55 29.46 -25.84 -12.88
C HIS A 55 28.56 -26.45 -11.81
N LEU A 56 28.00 -25.66 -10.88
CA LEU A 56 27.11 -26.12 -9.81
C LEU A 56 25.69 -26.38 -10.33
N ARG A 57 25.55 -27.29 -11.30
CA ARG A 57 24.29 -27.60 -11.99
C ARG A 57 23.53 -28.77 -11.39
N THR A 58 24.24 -29.62 -10.64
CA THR A 58 23.68 -30.83 -10.02
C THR A 58 24.11 -30.91 -8.57
N GLU A 59 23.41 -31.75 -7.80
CA GLU A 59 23.76 -32.03 -6.42
C GLU A 59 25.18 -32.65 -6.29
N GLU A 60 25.55 -33.51 -7.22
CA GLU A 60 26.89 -34.10 -7.29
C GLU A 60 27.97 -33.02 -7.48
N ASN A 61 27.72 -32.02 -8.34
CA ASN A 61 28.65 -30.90 -8.49
C ASN A 61 28.79 -30.08 -7.20
N CYS A 62 27.69 -29.90 -6.45
CA CYS A 62 27.76 -29.23 -5.15
C CYS A 62 28.60 -30.05 -4.15
N ARG A 63 28.42 -31.37 -4.10
CA ARG A 63 29.20 -32.24 -3.20
C ARG A 63 30.69 -32.23 -3.54
N GLN A 64 31.04 -32.21 -4.84
CA GLN A 64 32.42 -32.05 -5.29
C GLN A 64 33.00 -30.69 -4.87
N GLU A 65 32.28 -29.58 -5.08
CA GLU A 65 32.73 -28.25 -4.66
C GLU A 65 32.99 -28.18 -3.15
N ILE A 66 32.15 -28.83 -2.33
CA ILE A 66 32.38 -28.89 -0.88
C ILE A 66 33.68 -29.64 -0.55
N ALA A 67 33.95 -30.74 -1.25
CA ALA A 67 35.19 -31.49 -1.09
C ALA A 67 36.41 -30.66 -1.51
N ASP A 68 36.31 -29.88 -2.60
CA ASP A 68 37.37 -28.99 -3.08
C ASP A 68 37.64 -27.84 -2.08
N VAL A 69 36.58 -27.23 -1.52
CA VAL A 69 36.68 -26.22 -0.45
C VAL A 69 37.33 -26.82 0.81
N TYR A 70 36.97 -28.05 1.16
CA TYR A 70 37.58 -28.75 2.29
C TYR A 70 39.07 -29.03 2.03
N GLU A 71 39.44 -29.50 0.84
CA GLU A 71 40.84 -29.76 0.45
C GLU A 71 41.67 -28.47 0.52
N ALA A 72 41.17 -27.36 -0.03
CA ALA A 72 41.84 -26.07 0.02
C ALA A 72 42.11 -25.60 1.45
N HIS A 73 41.11 -25.70 2.34
CA HIS A 73 41.29 -25.35 3.76
C HIS A 73 42.25 -26.31 4.48
N LYS A 74 42.21 -27.61 4.16
CA LYS A 74 43.05 -28.63 4.80
C LYS A 74 44.51 -28.50 4.39
N THR A 75 44.79 -28.26 3.12
CA THR A 75 46.14 -28.16 2.55
C THR A 75 46.83 -26.83 2.91
N GLY A 76 46.08 -25.76 3.15
CA GLY A 76 46.61 -24.48 3.63
C GLY A 76 47.14 -24.50 5.06
N GLY A 77 46.89 -25.56 5.85
CA GLY A 77 47.34 -25.68 7.24
C GLY A 77 46.57 -24.82 8.24
N GLU A 78 45.48 -24.17 7.81
CA GLU A 78 44.64 -23.29 8.62
C GLU A 78 43.46 -24.05 9.27
N TYR A 79 42.63 -23.36 10.05
CA TYR A 79 41.32 -23.81 10.55
C TYR A 79 41.31 -25.11 11.37
N ASN A 80 42.40 -25.44 12.06
CA ASN A 80 42.57 -26.69 12.81
C ASN A 80 42.49 -27.95 11.92
N GLY A 81 42.88 -27.82 10.65
CA GLY A 81 42.91 -28.93 9.70
C GLY A 81 41.52 -29.46 9.35
N ASP A 82 40.53 -28.58 9.17
CA ASP A 82 39.19 -28.94 8.71
C ASP A 82 38.58 -27.77 7.93
N ILE A 83 37.44 -27.98 7.28
CA ILE A 83 36.71 -26.91 6.59
C ILE A 83 36.37 -25.76 7.55
N ALA A 84 36.39 -24.50 7.12
CA ALA A 84 36.18 -23.35 8.01
C ALA A 84 34.72 -23.09 8.43
N TYR A 85 33.76 -23.63 7.67
CA TYR A 85 32.33 -23.30 7.77
C TYR A 85 31.52 -24.39 8.48
N ASN A 86 30.53 -24.01 9.29
CA ASN A 86 29.66 -24.99 9.97
C ASN A 86 28.73 -25.69 9.00
N TYR A 87 28.14 -24.92 8.08
CA TYR A 87 27.19 -25.42 7.09
C TYR A 87 27.40 -24.75 5.74
N LEU A 88 27.14 -25.51 4.68
CA LEU A 88 27.18 -25.06 3.30
C LEU A 88 25.78 -25.22 2.69
N VAL A 89 25.28 -24.17 2.03
CA VAL A 89 23.95 -24.17 1.41
C VAL A 89 24.11 -23.96 -0.09
N CYS A 90 23.67 -24.93 -0.89
CA CYS A 90 23.84 -24.87 -2.34
C CYS A 90 22.71 -24.09 -3.04
N PRO A 91 22.91 -23.64 -4.30
CA PRO A 91 21.88 -22.93 -5.07
C PRO A 91 20.59 -23.74 -5.28
N HIS A 92 20.63 -25.06 -5.11
CA HIS A 92 19.46 -25.94 -5.19
C HIS A 92 18.64 -26.02 -3.89
N GLY A 93 19.10 -25.40 -2.80
CA GLY A 93 18.42 -25.43 -1.50
C GLY A 93 18.79 -26.63 -0.60
N ASN A 94 19.84 -27.39 -0.92
CA ASN A 94 20.34 -28.43 -0.03
C ASN A 94 21.34 -27.85 0.97
N VAL A 95 21.26 -28.33 2.21
CA VAL A 95 22.20 -27.99 3.29
C VAL A 95 23.13 -29.15 3.54
N TYR A 96 24.42 -28.85 3.69
CA TYR A 96 25.48 -29.81 3.96
C TYR A 96 26.23 -29.46 5.24
N GLU A 97 26.54 -30.48 6.03
CA GLU A 97 27.33 -30.35 7.25
C GLU A 97 28.82 -30.19 6.92
N GLY A 98 29.43 -29.10 7.40
CA GLY A 98 30.88 -28.90 7.41
C GLY A 98 31.46 -29.21 8.78
N ARG A 99 31.78 -28.16 9.56
CA ARG A 99 32.25 -28.27 10.95
C ARG A 99 31.16 -28.70 11.95
N GLY A 100 29.90 -28.76 11.54
CA GLY A 100 28.78 -29.18 12.38
C GLY A 100 28.44 -28.19 13.50
N LYS A 101 27.63 -28.63 14.47
CA LYS A 101 27.06 -27.77 15.52
C LYS A 101 27.86 -27.64 16.83
N GLU A 102 28.86 -28.50 17.02
CA GLU A 102 29.55 -28.63 18.33
C GLU A 102 30.81 -27.75 18.44
N ARG A 103 30.97 -26.78 17.53
CA ARG A 103 31.99 -25.73 17.57
C ARG A 103 31.60 -24.54 16.71
N GLY A 104 32.26 -23.40 16.92
CA GLY A 104 32.03 -22.21 16.11
C GLY A 104 32.72 -22.24 14.76
N GLU A 105 32.56 -21.13 14.05
CA GLU A 105 33.31 -20.89 12.83
C GLU A 105 34.83 -20.86 13.09
N ALA A 106 35.63 -20.91 12.03
CA ALA A 106 37.09 -20.76 12.13
C ALA A 106 37.62 -19.56 11.32
N ASN A 107 36.72 -18.69 10.84
CA ASN A 107 37.04 -17.61 9.89
C ASN A 107 36.97 -16.21 10.53
N ALA A 108 37.23 -16.10 11.84
CA ALA A 108 37.14 -14.84 12.58
C ALA A 108 38.26 -13.84 12.24
N GLY A 109 39.39 -14.31 11.72
CA GLY A 109 40.57 -13.47 11.46
C GLY A 109 41.01 -12.70 12.72
N THR A 110 41.21 -11.39 12.57
CA THR A 110 41.58 -10.45 13.65
C THR A 110 40.38 -9.62 14.15
N ALA A 111 39.15 -10.07 13.94
CA ALA A 111 37.96 -9.31 14.30
C ALA A 111 37.79 -9.18 15.82
N ASP A 112 37.36 -7.99 16.25
CA ASP A 112 37.07 -7.72 17.66
C ASP A 112 35.88 -8.58 18.17
N PRO A 113 35.87 -8.95 19.47
CA PRO A 113 34.73 -9.62 20.10
C PRO A 113 33.45 -8.80 20.00
N ILE A 114 32.32 -9.49 19.79
CA ILE A 114 30.99 -8.87 19.75
C ILE A 114 30.36 -9.08 21.12
N GLU A 115 30.13 -7.99 21.85
CA GLU A 115 29.64 -8.02 23.24
C GLU A 115 30.50 -8.91 24.15
N GLY A 116 31.83 -8.87 23.94
CA GLY A 116 32.78 -9.65 24.73
C GLY A 116 32.87 -11.13 24.37
N VAL A 117 32.15 -11.59 23.33
CA VAL A 117 32.20 -12.98 22.84
C VAL A 117 32.94 -13.03 21.50
N GLY A 118 33.97 -13.85 21.40
CA GLY A 118 34.69 -14.08 20.14
C GLY A 118 33.80 -14.76 19.10
N ARG A 119 34.05 -14.51 17.81
CA ARG A 119 33.24 -15.11 16.74
C ARG A 119 33.24 -16.66 16.78
N ASN A 120 34.43 -17.25 16.92
CA ASN A 120 34.60 -18.71 17.05
C ASN A 120 33.99 -19.29 18.35
N GLU A 121 33.66 -18.45 19.34
CA GLU A 121 33.06 -18.85 20.61
C GLU A 121 31.52 -18.80 20.58
N GLY A 122 30.95 -17.88 19.78
CA GLY A 122 29.54 -17.54 19.84
C GLY A 122 28.72 -17.80 18.57
N PHE A 123 29.35 -17.90 17.41
CA PHE A 123 28.66 -17.86 16.12
C PHE A 123 28.90 -19.08 15.24
N TYR A 124 27.85 -19.46 14.51
CA TYR A 124 27.94 -20.42 13.41
C TYR A 124 28.24 -19.69 12.10
N SER A 125 28.98 -20.32 11.20
CA SER A 125 29.19 -19.86 9.84
C SER A 125 28.35 -20.66 8.84
N ILE A 126 27.59 -19.95 8.01
CA ILE A 126 26.82 -20.48 6.90
C ILE A 126 27.41 -19.91 5.60
N VAL A 127 27.95 -20.77 4.74
CA VAL A 127 28.38 -20.35 3.40
C VAL A 127 27.27 -20.62 2.40
N GLY A 128 26.83 -19.57 1.69
CA GLY A 128 26.08 -19.77 0.46
C GLY A 128 27.06 -20.15 -0.63
N MET A 129 26.84 -21.29 -1.30
CA MET A 129 27.71 -21.76 -2.37
C MET A 129 27.49 -20.96 -3.67
N ILE A 130 27.82 -19.69 -3.59
CA ILE A 130 27.80 -18.69 -4.66
C ILE A 130 29.10 -17.89 -4.63
N ARG A 131 29.41 -17.17 -5.70
CA ARG A 131 30.53 -16.23 -5.78
C ARG A 131 30.12 -14.81 -5.36
N SER A 132 31.11 -13.92 -5.24
CA SER A 132 30.93 -12.51 -4.82
C SER A 132 29.82 -11.79 -5.58
N ASP A 133 29.75 -11.97 -6.91
CA ASP A 133 28.83 -11.29 -7.81
C ASP A 133 27.59 -12.10 -8.20
N ASP A 134 27.43 -13.32 -7.69
CA ASP A 134 26.29 -14.17 -7.99
C ASP A 134 25.03 -13.70 -7.24
N VAL A 135 23.86 -14.04 -7.76
CA VAL A 135 22.57 -13.79 -7.09
C VAL A 135 22.12 -15.07 -6.40
N ALA A 136 21.80 -14.97 -5.10
CA ALA A 136 21.27 -16.09 -4.33
C ALA A 136 19.91 -16.55 -4.87
N SER A 137 19.75 -17.85 -5.09
CA SER A 137 18.48 -18.43 -5.51
C SER A 137 17.46 -18.42 -4.37
N GLU A 138 16.17 -18.45 -4.71
CA GLU A 138 15.12 -18.56 -3.71
C GLU A 138 15.26 -19.84 -2.86
N ALA A 139 15.62 -20.97 -3.48
CA ALA A 139 15.82 -22.24 -2.79
C ALA A 139 16.94 -22.16 -1.75
N MET A 140 18.07 -21.51 -2.09
CA MET A 140 19.16 -21.25 -1.14
C MET A 140 18.69 -20.40 0.03
N LEU A 141 17.98 -19.30 -0.22
CA LEU A 141 17.52 -18.39 0.84
C LEU A 141 16.51 -19.08 1.78
N ARG A 142 15.62 -19.92 1.24
CA ARG A 142 14.71 -20.75 2.05
C ARG A 142 15.49 -21.75 2.91
N ALA A 143 16.46 -22.44 2.33
CA ALA A 143 17.30 -23.39 3.06
C ALA A 143 18.14 -22.72 4.15
N MET A 144 18.69 -21.52 3.90
CA MET A 144 19.36 -20.71 4.92
C MET A 144 18.40 -20.34 6.06
N ARG A 145 17.17 -19.92 5.72
CA ARG A 145 16.14 -19.58 6.71
C ARG A 145 15.78 -20.77 7.58
N ASP A 146 15.53 -21.93 6.97
CA ASP A 146 15.18 -23.16 7.66
C ASP A 146 16.35 -23.65 8.52
N LEU A 147 17.59 -23.50 8.03
CA LEU A 147 18.79 -23.81 8.81
C LEU A 147 18.90 -22.92 10.03
N ILE A 148 18.74 -21.61 9.88
CA ILE A 148 18.77 -20.67 11.02
C ILE A 148 17.65 -21.00 12.01
N HIS A 149 16.46 -21.38 11.54
CA HIS A 149 15.38 -21.83 12.41
C HIS A 149 15.76 -23.08 13.19
N TYR A 150 16.31 -24.11 12.52
CA TYR A 150 16.81 -25.33 13.15
C TYR A 150 17.88 -25.04 14.21
N LEU A 151 18.83 -24.16 13.90
CA LEU A 151 19.87 -23.75 14.86
C LEU A 151 19.27 -23.03 16.10
N ARG A 152 18.11 -22.39 15.97
CA ARG A 152 17.42 -21.68 17.06
C ARG A 152 16.52 -22.60 17.90
N THR A 153 15.95 -23.66 17.34
CA THR A 153 14.90 -24.44 18.02
C THR A 153 15.27 -25.88 18.35
N ASP A 154 16.10 -26.54 17.53
CA ASP A 154 16.24 -27.99 17.54
C ASP A 154 17.61 -28.44 18.09
N LEU A 155 18.34 -27.52 18.73
CA LEU A 155 19.67 -27.77 19.29
C LEU A 155 19.68 -27.80 20.82
N THR A 156 20.63 -28.57 21.37
CA THR A 156 21.00 -28.56 22.78
C THR A 156 21.49 -27.18 23.26
N ARG A 157 21.93 -26.33 22.33
CA ARG A 157 22.31 -24.92 22.54
C ARG A 157 21.68 -24.08 21.42
N ALA A 158 20.58 -23.41 21.73
CA ALA A 158 19.88 -22.55 20.77
C ALA A 158 20.75 -21.35 20.38
N THR A 159 20.91 -21.11 19.08
CA THR A 159 21.59 -19.91 18.58
C THR A 159 20.77 -18.66 18.83
N GLY A 160 21.45 -17.52 18.96
CA GLY A 160 20.82 -16.21 19.09
C GLY A 160 20.23 -15.68 17.79
N ASN A 161 19.67 -14.47 17.86
CA ASN A 161 18.97 -13.85 16.73
C ASN A 161 19.87 -13.05 15.78
N ARG A 162 21.18 -12.93 16.07
CA ARG A 162 22.10 -12.14 15.24
C ARG A 162 22.36 -12.84 13.91
N ILE A 163 22.40 -12.04 12.85
CA ILE A 163 22.80 -12.46 11.51
C ILE A 163 23.72 -11.35 11.01
N PHE A 164 24.95 -11.69 10.67
CA PHE A 164 25.95 -10.71 10.21
C PHE A 164 26.61 -11.13 8.90
N PRO A 165 27.03 -10.17 8.06
CA PRO A 165 27.95 -10.46 6.97
C PRO A 165 29.34 -10.74 7.56
N HIS A 166 30.15 -11.55 6.88
CA HIS A 166 31.55 -11.76 7.29
C HIS A 166 32.33 -10.44 7.42
N SER A 167 32.02 -9.46 6.57
CA SER A 167 32.57 -8.09 6.58
C SER A 167 32.25 -7.25 7.82
N TYR A 168 31.32 -7.67 8.69
CA TYR A 168 30.98 -6.91 9.89
C TYR A 168 32.17 -6.87 10.85
N GLY A 169 32.94 -5.78 10.92
CA GLY A 169 34.14 -5.68 11.77
C GLY A 169 35.36 -6.43 11.22
N TYR A 170 35.38 -6.75 9.93
CA TYR A 170 36.51 -7.36 9.23
C TYR A 170 36.58 -6.83 7.79
N ASP A 171 37.75 -6.36 7.33
CA ASP A 171 37.89 -5.76 6.00
C ASP A 171 37.91 -6.84 4.90
N THR A 172 36.73 -7.20 4.39
CA THR A 172 36.54 -8.21 3.34
C THR A 172 35.29 -7.90 2.52
N ASP A 173 35.29 -8.33 1.25
CA ASP A 173 34.09 -8.29 0.41
C ASP A 173 33.08 -9.39 0.78
N CYS A 174 33.48 -10.41 1.53
CA CYS A 174 32.60 -11.50 1.95
C CYS A 174 31.43 -10.98 2.82
N PRO A 175 30.17 -11.31 2.51
CA PRO A 175 29.71 -12.40 1.64
C PRO A 175 29.21 -11.94 0.26
N GLY A 176 29.78 -10.85 -0.27
CA GLY A 176 29.44 -10.29 -1.58
C GLY A 176 27.96 -9.92 -1.65
N ASN A 177 27.29 -10.31 -2.73
CA ASN A 177 25.87 -10.04 -2.90
C ASN A 177 24.94 -10.67 -1.84
N LEU A 178 25.38 -11.63 -1.02
CA LEU A 178 24.59 -12.10 0.14
C LEU A 178 24.46 -11.06 1.25
N HIS A 179 25.25 -9.98 1.20
CA HIS A 179 25.22 -8.92 2.20
C HIS A 179 23.83 -8.31 2.39
N MET A 180 22.99 -8.26 1.35
CA MET A 180 21.59 -7.78 1.46
C MET A 180 20.72 -8.61 2.43
N TYR A 181 21.08 -9.88 2.65
CA TYR A 181 20.38 -10.82 3.52
C TYR A 181 21.06 -11.02 4.88
N ALA A 182 22.34 -10.68 5.00
CA ALA A 182 23.16 -10.92 6.18
C ALA A 182 22.86 -9.96 7.35
N ARG A 183 21.61 -9.89 7.77
CA ARG A 183 21.12 -8.99 8.82
C ARG A 183 19.84 -9.51 9.45
N GLN A 184 19.63 -9.17 10.72
CA GLN A 184 18.37 -9.46 11.40
C GLN A 184 17.19 -8.77 10.68
N GLY A 185 16.03 -9.41 10.65
CA GLY A 185 14.85 -8.92 9.95
C GLY A 185 14.83 -9.14 8.43
N SER A 186 15.87 -9.75 7.85
CA SER A 186 15.88 -10.09 6.42
C SER A 186 15.01 -11.31 6.10
N THR A 187 14.87 -11.66 4.82
CA THR A 187 14.06 -12.82 4.40
C THR A 187 14.59 -14.16 4.94
N ILE A 188 15.89 -14.25 5.24
CA ILE A 188 16.49 -15.45 5.83
C ILE A 188 16.33 -15.50 7.36
N ASP A 189 15.84 -14.44 8.00
CA ASP A 189 15.59 -14.41 9.43
C ASP A 189 14.23 -15.05 9.75
N PRO A 190 14.17 -16.22 10.42
CA PRO A 190 12.90 -16.89 10.69
C PRO A 190 11.95 -16.08 11.59
N SER A 191 12.44 -15.08 12.33
CA SER A 191 11.59 -14.13 13.09
C SER A 191 10.91 -13.06 12.23
N ALA A 192 11.27 -12.92 10.96
CA ALA A 192 10.67 -11.95 10.04
C ALA A 192 9.72 -12.64 9.04
N PRO A 193 8.71 -11.94 8.50
CA PRO A 193 7.91 -12.45 7.39
C PRO A 193 8.77 -12.76 6.17
N TRP A 194 8.47 -13.88 5.49
CA TRP A 194 9.14 -14.22 4.23
C TRP A 194 8.88 -13.16 3.15
N ARG A 195 9.94 -12.78 2.43
CA ARG A 195 9.87 -11.94 1.23
C ARG A 195 10.56 -12.63 0.06
N PRO A 196 10.08 -12.43 -1.18
CA PRO A 196 10.81 -12.88 -2.37
C PRO A 196 12.25 -12.35 -2.40
N PRO A 197 13.17 -12.97 -3.17
CA PRO A 197 14.54 -12.47 -3.33
C PRO A 197 14.57 -10.97 -3.68
N ALA A 198 15.49 -10.25 -3.05
CA ALA A 198 15.74 -8.84 -3.29
C ALA A 198 16.47 -8.62 -4.62
N ASP A 199 16.32 -7.43 -5.21
CA ASP A 199 16.96 -7.06 -6.47
C ASP A 199 18.37 -6.52 -6.22
N ILE A 200 19.36 -7.14 -6.88
CA ILE A 200 20.76 -6.80 -6.66
C ILE A 200 21.13 -5.41 -7.19
N TYR A 201 20.49 -4.94 -8.26
CA TYR A 201 20.76 -3.63 -8.81
C TYR A 201 20.12 -2.53 -7.97
N VAL A 202 18.95 -2.78 -7.38
CA VAL A 202 18.39 -1.90 -6.35
C VAL A 202 19.34 -1.83 -5.14
N TYR A 203 19.90 -2.95 -4.70
CA TYR A 203 20.87 -2.97 -3.60
C TYR A 203 22.12 -2.14 -3.93
N ARG A 204 22.70 -2.34 -5.12
CA ARG A 204 23.87 -1.57 -5.60
C ARG A 204 23.55 -0.07 -5.67
N THR A 205 22.36 0.29 -6.14
CA THR A 205 21.89 1.69 -6.16
C THR A 205 21.79 2.26 -4.74
N GLN A 206 21.22 1.53 -3.78
CA GLN A 206 21.10 1.96 -2.38
C GLN A 206 22.46 2.22 -1.74
N ARG A 207 23.42 1.28 -1.89
CA ARG A 207 24.78 1.47 -1.40
C ARG A 207 25.45 2.69 -2.02
N TRP A 208 25.36 2.80 -3.34
CA TRP A 208 26.00 3.89 -4.07
C TRP A 208 25.46 5.26 -3.67
N VAL A 209 24.13 5.42 -3.62
CA VAL A 209 23.51 6.71 -3.30
C VAL A 209 23.85 7.12 -1.86
N ASN A 210 23.82 6.18 -0.91
CA ASN A 210 24.21 6.44 0.47
C ASN A 210 25.68 6.87 0.57
N ALA A 211 26.59 6.09 -0.01
CA ALA A 211 28.02 6.36 0.06
C ALA A 211 28.42 7.69 -0.59
N THR A 212 27.74 8.04 -1.70
CA THR A 212 28.05 9.23 -2.51
C THR A 212 27.52 10.51 -1.88
N TYR A 213 26.31 10.47 -1.29
CA TYR A 213 25.63 11.68 -0.81
C TYR A 213 25.53 11.79 0.72
N GLN A 214 26.12 10.87 1.50
CA GLN A 214 26.11 10.92 2.97
C GLN A 214 26.53 12.28 3.58
N SER A 215 27.39 13.04 2.92
CA SER A 215 27.85 14.36 3.38
C SER A 215 27.06 15.53 2.81
N ALA A 216 26.06 15.30 1.94
CA ALA A 216 25.25 16.36 1.36
C ALA A 216 24.28 16.91 2.42
N PRO A 217 24.17 18.26 2.60
CA PRO A 217 23.25 18.84 3.57
C PRO A 217 21.81 18.38 3.36
N GLY A 218 21.17 17.90 4.43
CA GLY A 218 19.79 17.41 4.43
C GLY A 218 19.59 15.97 3.93
N TYR A 219 20.64 15.31 3.41
CA TYR A 219 20.53 13.94 2.88
C TYR A 219 20.15 12.94 3.98
N VAL A 220 19.22 12.03 3.66
CA VAL A 220 18.80 10.95 4.56
C VAL A 220 19.08 9.60 3.90
N PRO A 221 19.94 8.75 4.49
CA PRO A 221 20.29 7.46 3.90
C PRO A 221 19.10 6.50 3.89
N CYS A 222 19.02 5.68 2.85
CA CYS A 222 18.03 4.61 2.74
C CYS A 222 18.62 3.26 3.20
N ALA A 223 17.76 2.30 3.55
CA ALA A 223 18.22 0.98 3.92
C ALA A 223 18.77 0.21 2.71
N GLU A 224 19.95 -0.42 2.86
CA GLU A 224 20.62 -1.20 1.81
C GLU A 224 20.13 -2.65 1.82
N THR A 225 19.01 -2.88 1.15
CA THR A 225 18.20 -4.11 1.29
C THR A 225 17.94 -4.85 -0.02
N GLY A 226 18.14 -4.19 -1.16
CA GLY A 226 17.70 -4.65 -2.47
C GLY A 226 16.18 -4.60 -2.71
N TYR A 227 15.39 -4.20 -1.70
CA TYR A 227 13.97 -3.89 -1.88
C TYR A 227 13.79 -2.40 -2.13
N THR A 228 13.04 -2.06 -3.18
CA THR A 228 12.62 -0.69 -3.47
C THR A 228 11.56 -0.21 -2.47
N GLY A 229 11.38 1.10 -2.37
CA GLY A 229 10.39 1.74 -1.50
C GLY A 229 10.59 3.25 -1.40
N TRP A 230 9.70 3.94 -0.66
CA TRP A 230 9.74 5.40 -0.50
C TRP A 230 11.13 5.91 -0.10
N ASN A 231 11.75 5.33 0.92
CA ASN A 231 13.07 5.78 1.38
C ASN A 231 14.14 5.69 0.30
N THR A 232 14.08 4.69 -0.58
CA THR A 232 15.03 4.55 -1.69
C THR A 232 14.80 5.61 -2.76
N VAL A 233 13.57 5.79 -3.24
CA VAL A 233 13.28 6.80 -4.27
C VAL A 233 13.47 8.24 -3.75
N LEU A 234 13.27 8.48 -2.45
CA LEU A 234 13.53 9.76 -1.81
C LEU A 234 15.03 10.03 -1.65
N ALA A 235 15.84 9.03 -1.30
CA ALA A 235 17.30 9.16 -1.30
C ALA A 235 17.83 9.46 -2.72
N LEU A 236 17.29 8.80 -3.76
CA LEU A 236 17.61 9.13 -5.15
C LEU A 236 17.15 10.55 -5.53
N THR A 237 16.01 11.01 -5.04
CA THR A 237 15.54 12.40 -5.23
C THR A 237 16.52 13.41 -4.63
N GLN A 238 17.06 13.14 -3.44
CA GLN A 238 18.06 14.01 -2.81
C GLN A 238 19.39 13.98 -3.55
N GLY A 239 19.82 12.82 -4.05
CA GLY A 239 20.97 12.71 -4.95
C GLY A 239 20.80 13.56 -6.21
N LEU A 240 19.63 13.47 -6.88
CA LEU A 240 19.30 14.30 -8.04
C LEU A 240 19.34 15.79 -7.72
N GLN A 241 18.77 16.20 -6.58
CA GLN A 241 18.83 17.58 -6.12
C GLN A 241 20.28 18.07 -5.94
N HIS A 242 21.14 17.26 -5.32
CA HIS A 242 22.55 17.59 -5.13
C HIS A 242 23.28 17.77 -6.46
N GLU A 243 23.10 16.86 -7.42
CA GLU A 243 23.71 16.95 -8.75
C GLU A 243 23.24 18.18 -9.54
N HIS A 244 22.04 18.69 -9.26
CA HIS A 244 21.53 19.95 -9.82
C HIS A 244 21.83 21.19 -8.95
N GLY A 245 22.67 21.08 -7.93
CA GLY A 245 23.11 22.21 -7.09
C GLY A 245 22.08 22.71 -6.08
N ILE A 246 21.04 21.92 -5.77
CA ILE A 246 20.04 22.25 -4.76
C ILE A 246 20.58 21.87 -3.36
N SER A 247 20.62 22.83 -2.44
CA SER A 247 21.06 22.64 -1.06
C SER A 247 20.27 23.55 -0.10
N PRO A 248 19.85 23.05 1.09
CA PRO A 248 19.89 21.65 1.50
C PRO A 248 18.96 20.79 0.64
N THR A 249 19.28 19.50 0.52
CA THR A 249 18.41 18.52 -0.14
C THR A 249 17.23 18.17 0.77
N VAL A 250 16.08 17.82 0.17
CA VAL A 250 14.85 17.45 0.87
C VAL A 250 14.18 16.25 0.22
N GLN A 251 13.47 15.46 1.01
CA GLN A 251 12.73 14.27 0.55
C GLN A 251 11.43 14.64 -0.19
N ALA A 252 11.52 15.48 -1.23
CA ALA A 252 10.39 15.87 -2.07
C ALA A 252 10.84 16.30 -3.48
N PHE A 253 10.20 15.74 -4.51
CA PHE A 253 10.34 16.22 -5.89
C PHE A 253 9.35 17.36 -6.15
N GLY A 254 9.68 18.56 -5.64
CA GLY A 254 8.86 19.77 -5.74
C GLY A 254 9.13 20.61 -7.01
N PRO A 255 8.50 21.80 -7.11
CA PRO A 255 8.68 22.72 -8.24
C PRO A 255 10.15 23.12 -8.49
N GLY A 256 10.95 23.27 -7.43
CA GLY A 256 12.38 23.59 -7.55
C GLY A 256 13.16 22.48 -8.26
N THR A 257 13.00 21.23 -7.83
CA THR A 257 13.62 20.06 -8.48
C THR A 257 13.12 19.90 -9.92
N PHE A 258 11.82 20.10 -10.15
CA PHE A 258 11.24 20.03 -11.50
C PHE A 258 11.85 21.06 -12.45
N ASN A 259 11.97 22.31 -12.01
CA ASN A 259 12.57 23.37 -12.83
C ASN A 259 14.06 23.13 -13.06
N ALA A 260 14.79 22.59 -12.09
CA ALA A 260 16.20 22.25 -12.25
C ALA A 260 16.41 21.19 -13.34
N VAL A 261 15.61 20.11 -13.33
CA VAL A 261 15.65 19.08 -14.39
C VAL A 261 15.21 19.64 -15.74
N LYS A 262 14.16 20.46 -15.76
CA LYS A 262 13.67 21.11 -16.99
C LYS A 262 14.75 21.98 -17.63
N ASN A 263 15.42 22.81 -16.83
CA ASN A 263 16.45 23.74 -17.31
C ASN A 263 17.78 23.05 -17.66
N HIS A 264 17.93 21.77 -17.33
CA HIS A 264 19.09 20.96 -17.73
C HIS A 264 19.06 20.61 -19.21
N GLU A 265 17.87 20.54 -19.83
CA GLU A 265 17.65 20.37 -21.27
C GLU A 265 18.40 19.19 -21.93
N ILE A 266 18.76 18.16 -21.15
CA ILE A 266 19.47 16.96 -21.61
C ILE A 266 18.67 15.71 -21.20
N THR A 267 18.38 14.85 -22.18
CA THR A 267 17.83 13.50 -21.95
C THR A 267 18.96 12.52 -21.63
N PRO A 268 18.65 11.38 -20.97
CA PRO A 268 19.66 10.40 -20.57
C PRO A 268 20.60 9.92 -21.70
N GLU A 269 20.11 9.81 -22.94
CA GLU A 269 20.91 9.41 -24.11
C GLU A 269 22.10 10.35 -24.40
N PHE A 270 22.01 11.62 -23.99
CA PHE A 270 23.04 12.63 -24.17
C PHE A 270 23.77 13.03 -22.88
N GLU A 271 23.36 12.48 -21.74
CA GLU A 271 23.95 12.79 -20.44
C GLU A 271 25.40 12.28 -20.35
N ARG A 272 26.26 13.07 -19.71
CA ARG A 272 27.69 12.78 -19.50
C ARG A 272 28.09 12.75 -18.03
N ASN A 273 27.27 13.32 -17.14
CA ASN A 273 27.44 13.17 -15.70
C ASN A 273 27.08 11.73 -15.29
N ALA A 274 28.11 10.96 -14.93
CA ALA A 274 27.95 9.58 -14.53
C ALA A 274 27.09 9.41 -13.26
N ASN A 275 27.01 10.40 -12.38
CA ASN A 275 26.13 10.33 -11.20
C ASN A 275 24.65 10.49 -11.59
N LEU A 276 24.33 11.41 -12.52
CA LEU A 276 22.99 11.52 -13.08
C LEU A 276 22.57 10.21 -13.77
N LEU A 277 23.45 9.59 -14.55
CA LEU A 277 23.19 8.28 -15.14
C LEU A 277 22.94 7.18 -14.10
N ARG A 278 23.68 7.17 -12.98
CA ARG A 278 23.44 6.25 -11.85
C ARG A 278 22.07 6.45 -11.21
N LEU A 279 21.65 7.69 -11.05
CA LEU A 279 20.32 8.04 -10.54
C LEU A 279 19.22 7.55 -11.48
N TYR A 280 19.38 7.76 -12.80
CA TYR A 280 18.38 7.36 -13.79
C TYR A 280 18.26 5.84 -13.89
N ASN A 281 19.39 5.12 -13.96
CA ASN A 281 19.40 3.65 -13.94
C ASN A 281 18.84 3.10 -12.63
N GLY A 282 19.24 3.67 -11.50
CA GLY A 282 18.72 3.29 -10.19
C GLY A 282 17.21 3.48 -10.08
N ALA A 283 16.68 4.56 -10.65
CA ALA A 283 15.24 4.82 -10.68
C ALA A 283 14.48 3.85 -11.60
N LEU A 284 15.05 3.45 -12.75
CA LEU A 284 14.47 2.40 -13.60
C LEU A 284 14.38 1.06 -12.86
N TRP A 285 15.47 0.64 -12.20
CA TRP A 285 15.48 -0.57 -11.37
C TRP A 285 14.42 -0.51 -10.25
N CYS A 286 14.35 0.61 -9.53
CA CYS A 286 13.37 0.81 -8.47
C CYS A 286 11.91 0.80 -8.97
N LYS A 287 11.69 1.14 -10.24
CA LYS A 287 10.39 1.12 -10.92
C LYS A 287 10.06 -0.25 -11.54
N GLY A 288 10.99 -1.21 -11.55
CA GLY A 288 10.81 -2.53 -12.16
C GLY A 288 11.02 -2.55 -13.68
N TYR A 289 11.70 -1.54 -14.21
CA TYR A 289 12.23 -1.56 -15.57
C TYR A 289 13.65 -2.11 -15.54
N TRP A 290 14.03 -2.82 -16.61
CA TRP A 290 15.42 -3.21 -16.79
C TRP A 290 16.29 -1.95 -17.00
N ALA A 291 17.57 -2.06 -16.70
CA ALA A 291 18.51 -0.96 -16.92
C ALA A 291 19.95 -1.50 -16.97
N SER A 292 20.90 -0.59 -17.14
CA SER A 292 22.32 -0.92 -17.14
C SER A 292 22.74 -1.65 -15.88
N GLN A 293 23.45 -2.76 -16.07
CA GLN A 293 24.12 -3.47 -14.97
C GLN A 293 25.31 -2.68 -14.41
N SER A 294 25.87 -1.78 -15.24
CA SER A 294 26.85 -0.77 -14.83
C SER A 294 26.14 0.57 -14.65
N LEU A 295 25.83 0.93 -13.40
CA LEU A 295 24.97 2.08 -13.10
C LEU A 295 25.46 3.40 -13.73
N GLY A 296 26.76 3.57 -13.98
CA GLY A 296 27.34 4.82 -14.51
C GLY A 296 27.23 5.03 -16.03
N GLY A 297 26.71 4.07 -16.79
CA GLY A 297 26.54 4.17 -18.25
C GLY A 297 25.09 4.21 -18.70
N TRP A 298 24.83 4.62 -19.95
CA TRP A 298 23.50 4.59 -20.57
C TRP A 298 23.47 3.76 -21.87
N PRO A 299 23.64 2.43 -21.77
CA PRO A 299 23.54 1.52 -22.91
C PRO A 299 22.11 1.38 -23.46
N GLU A 300 21.99 0.69 -24.61
CA GLU A 300 20.71 0.44 -25.31
C GLU A 300 19.65 -0.24 -24.42
N GLU A 301 20.05 -1.07 -23.45
CA GLU A 301 19.13 -1.70 -22.49
C GLU A 301 18.44 -0.70 -21.54
N SER A 302 19.12 0.38 -21.12
CA SER A 302 18.52 1.49 -20.37
C SER A 302 17.65 2.35 -21.27
N GLU A 303 18.13 2.64 -22.49
CA GLU A 303 17.42 3.48 -23.45
C GLU A 303 16.12 2.83 -23.92
N SER A 304 16.14 1.53 -24.25
CA SER A 304 14.96 0.74 -24.61
C SER A 304 13.96 0.64 -23.44
N SER A 305 14.44 0.52 -22.20
CA SER A 305 13.58 0.50 -21.02
C SER A 305 12.95 1.85 -20.73
N LEU A 306 13.67 2.96 -20.97
CA LEU A 306 13.10 4.30 -20.93
C LEU A 306 12.03 4.47 -22.00
N ARG A 307 12.29 4.04 -23.24
CA ARG A 307 11.28 4.04 -24.33
C ARG A 307 10.05 3.24 -23.96
N GLN A 308 10.21 2.04 -23.41
CA GLN A 308 9.10 1.24 -22.90
C GLN A 308 8.33 1.97 -21.80
N LEU A 309 9.00 2.67 -20.89
CA LEU A 309 8.33 3.50 -19.88
C LEU A 309 7.50 4.63 -20.53
N TYR A 310 8.02 5.32 -21.54
CA TYR A 310 7.26 6.33 -22.29
C TYR A 310 5.99 5.71 -22.90
N ALA A 311 6.11 4.56 -23.56
CA ALA A 311 4.98 3.85 -24.14
C ALA A 311 3.97 3.41 -23.06
N ASP A 312 4.45 2.93 -21.91
CA ASP A 312 3.64 2.51 -20.77
C ASP A 312 2.86 3.68 -20.15
N ILE A 313 3.45 4.87 -20.09
CA ILE A 313 2.80 6.12 -19.67
C ILE A 313 1.76 6.60 -20.71
N GLY A 314 1.92 6.21 -21.98
CA GLY A 314 1.09 6.65 -23.11
C GLY A 314 1.69 7.79 -23.94
N LEU A 315 2.99 8.08 -23.79
CA LEU A 315 3.69 9.15 -24.50
C LEU A 315 4.28 8.67 -25.84
N ASP A 316 4.48 9.60 -26.77
CA ASP A 316 5.13 9.33 -28.05
C ASP A 316 6.66 9.27 -27.90
N GLN A 317 7.18 8.06 -27.74
CA GLN A 317 8.61 7.79 -27.67
C GLN A 317 9.37 8.12 -28.97
N GLY A 318 8.70 8.20 -30.12
CA GLY A 318 9.32 8.49 -31.41
C GLY A 318 9.68 9.98 -31.58
N ASN A 319 8.94 10.86 -30.91
CA ASN A 319 9.13 12.31 -31.02
C ASN A 319 10.20 12.82 -30.04
N ALA A 320 11.38 13.15 -30.56
CA ALA A 320 12.51 13.64 -29.76
C ALA A 320 12.19 14.93 -28.98
N GLY A 321 11.43 15.86 -29.58
CA GLY A 321 11.01 17.09 -28.91
C GLY A 321 10.07 16.82 -27.74
N GLN A 322 9.13 15.88 -27.90
CA GLN A 322 8.24 15.46 -26.81
C GLN A 322 9.02 14.73 -25.72
N ARG A 323 9.98 13.85 -26.06
CA ARG A 323 10.83 13.19 -25.05
C ARG A 323 11.56 14.20 -24.19
N LEU A 324 12.17 15.21 -24.81
CA LEU A 324 12.86 16.27 -24.07
C LEU A 324 11.89 17.07 -23.18
N ALA A 325 10.76 17.52 -23.74
CA ALA A 325 9.77 18.30 -22.99
C ALA A 325 9.15 17.53 -21.81
N MET A 326 8.95 16.22 -21.97
CA MET A 326 8.34 15.36 -20.96
C MET A 326 9.33 14.78 -19.95
N TRP A 327 10.64 14.88 -20.20
CA TRP A 327 11.66 14.34 -19.31
C TRP A 327 11.51 14.73 -17.82
N PRO A 328 11.29 16.01 -17.44
CA PRO A 328 11.09 16.36 -16.03
C PRO A 328 9.85 15.71 -15.42
N HIS A 329 8.79 15.47 -16.20
CA HIS A 329 7.60 14.74 -15.74
C HIS A 329 7.88 13.24 -15.58
N VAL A 330 8.58 12.62 -16.55
CA VAL A 330 8.94 11.20 -16.51
C VAL A 330 9.90 10.92 -15.36
N LEU A 331 10.92 11.76 -15.15
CA LEU A 331 11.86 11.59 -14.05
C LEU A 331 11.21 11.79 -12.67
N LYS A 332 10.33 12.79 -12.54
CA LYS A 332 9.51 12.94 -11.33
C LYS A 332 8.68 11.69 -11.05
N SER A 333 8.11 11.11 -12.10
CA SER A 333 7.32 9.88 -12.00
C SER A 333 8.19 8.69 -11.62
N LEU A 334 9.39 8.56 -12.18
CA LEU A 334 10.37 7.53 -11.82
C LEU A 334 10.76 7.57 -10.34
N LEU A 335 10.86 8.75 -9.76
CA LEU A 335 11.23 8.99 -8.36
C LEU A 335 10.03 9.08 -7.40
N ARG A 336 8.88 8.54 -7.81
CA ARG A 336 7.68 8.31 -7.00
C ARG A 336 7.30 6.83 -7.02
N MET A 337 6.35 6.43 -6.18
CA MET A 337 5.87 5.03 -6.14
C MET A 337 4.83 4.68 -7.21
N ASP A 338 4.43 5.64 -8.04
CA ASP A 338 3.44 5.47 -9.12
C ASP A 338 3.82 4.31 -10.07
N GLN A 339 2.86 3.49 -10.50
CA GLN A 339 3.11 2.35 -11.41
C GLN A 339 2.58 2.65 -12.81
N PHE A 340 3.32 2.27 -13.85
CA PHE A 340 2.97 2.53 -15.27
C PHE A 340 2.72 1.26 -16.09
N ARG A 341 2.90 0.10 -15.45
CA ARG A 341 2.51 -1.20 -15.97
C ARG A 341 1.26 -1.68 -15.26
N LEU A 342 0.43 -2.41 -15.99
CA LEU A 342 -0.76 -3.04 -15.44
C LEU A 342 -0.38 -3.91 -14.24
N VAL A 343 -0.88 -3.58 -13.05
CA VAL A 343 -0.61 -4.35 -11.84
C VAL A 343 -1.56 -5.55 -11.73
N PRO A 344 -1.26 -6.58 -10.93
CA PRO A 344 -2.23 -7.63 -10.62
C PRO A 344 -3.55 -7.02 -10.09
N GLY A 345 -4.67 -7.39 -10.72
CA GLY A 345 -5.99 -6.83 -10.41
C GLY A 345 -6.31 -5.49 -11.09
N GLY A 346 -5.36 -4.90 -11.82
CA GLY A 346 -5.59 -3.72 -12.65
C GLY A 346 -6.41 -4.01 -13.89
N ASP A 347 -7.17 -3.02 -14.34
CA ASP A 347 -8.03 -3.09 -15.52
C ASP A 347 -7.36 -2.45 -16.75
N PRO A 348 -7.18 -3.19 -17.87
CA PRO A 348 -6.57 -2.65 -19.08
C PRO A 348 -7.34 -1.48 -19.71
N HIS A 349 -8.66 -1.38 -19.50
CA HIS A 349 -9.46 -0.25 -19.96
C HIS A 349 -9.27 0.99 -19.09
N VAL A 350 -9.11 0.82 -17.77
CA VAL A 350 -8.67 1.91 -16.88
C VAL A 350 -7.29 2.40 -17.31
N ARG A 351 -6.37 1.47 -17.61
CA ARG A 351 -5.04 1.81 -18.14
C ARG A 351 -5.11 2.62 -19.43
N ALA A 352 -5.98 2.26 -20.37
CA ALA A 352 -6.16 3.02 -21.60
C ALA A 352 -6.66 4.46 -21.34
N ILE A 353 -7.54 4.66 -20.35
CA ILE A 353 -7.97 6.00 -19.93
C ILE A 353 -6.80 6.77 -19.31
N GLN A 354 -6.04 6.15 -18.40
CA GLN A 354 -4.86 6.75 -17.76
C GLN A 354 -3.83 7.22 -18.80
N GLN A 355 -3.53 6.38 -19.78
CA GLN A 355 -2.60 6.72 -20.87
C GLN A 355 -3.12 7.87 -21.73
N ARG A 356 -4.42 7.92 -22.02
CA ARG A 356 -5.03 9.06 -22.74
C ARG A 356 -4.97 10.34 -21.92
N LEU A 357 -5.16 10.26 -20.60
CA LEU A 357 -5.01 11.42 -19.71
C LEU A 357 -3.61 12.02 -19.81
N ASN A 358 -2.59 11.16 -19.76
CA ASN A 358 -1.18 11.57 -19.88
C ASN A 358 -0.85 12.14 -21.27
N SER A 359 -1.18 11.41 -22.33
CA SER A 359 -0.80 11.77 -23.69
C SER A 359 -1.45 13.07 -24.16
N ARG A 360 -2.73 13.26 -23.84
CA ARG A 360 -3.50 14.43 -24.24
C ARG A 360 -3.26 15.60 -23.31
N TYR A 361 -3.53 15.46 -22.02
CA TYR A 361 -3.66 16.62 -21.14
C TYR A 361 -2.35 17.05 -20.48
N VAL A 362 -1.42 16.11 -20.28
CA VAL A 362 -0.08 16.45 -19.79
C VAL A 362 0.85 16.79 -20.97
N ALA A 363 0.98 15.90 -21.95
CA ALA A 363 1.94 16.10 -23.04
C ALA A 363 1.41 16.99 -24.19
N GLY A 364 0.18 16.77 -24.65
CA GLY A 364 -0.39 17.49 -25.79
C GLY A 364 -0.84 18.91 -25.46
N ILE A 365 -1.65 19.07 -24.40
CA ILE A 365 -2.22 20.35 -23.96
C ILE A 365 -1.29 21.08 -23.00
N GLY A 366 -0.55 20.35 -22.16
CA GLY A 366 0.35 20.97 -21.17
C GLY A 366 -0.40 21.67 -20.03
N ILE A 367 -1.41 21.03 -19.43
CA ILE A 367 -2.11 21.59 -18.26
C ILE A 367 -1.08 21.78 -17.12
N PRO A 368 -0.80 23.02 -16.67
CA PRO A 368 0.32 23.27 -15.74
C PRO A 368 0.18 22.58 -14.38
N ALA A 369 -1.05 22.42 -13.90
CA ALA A 369 -1.34 21.76 -12.62
C ALA A 369 -1.33 20.22 -12.70
N MET A 370 -1.35 19.64 -13.91
CA MET A 370 -1.50 18.20 -14.09
C MET A 370 -0.14 17.52 -14.17
N SER A 371 0.07 16.53 -13.28
CA SER A 371 1.20 15.60 -13.37
C SER A 371 0.78 14.33 -14.14
N LEU A 372 1.76 13.53 -14.56
CA LEU A 372 1.47 12.20 -15.11
C LEU A 372 0.73 11.37 -14.05
N VAL A 373 -0.41 10.80 -14.43
CA VAL A 373 -1.15 9.85 -13.59
C VAL A 373 -0.57 8.45 -13.79
N PRO A 374 -0.61 7.57 -12.77
CA PRO A 374 -0.19 6.18 -12.93
C PRO A 374 -0.97 5.49 -14.06
N CYS A 375 -0.34 4.49 -14.68
CA CYS A 375 -0.90 3.68 -15.77
C CYS A 375 -0.99 2.19 -15.35
N ASP A 376 -1.39 1.98 -14.10
CA ASP A 376 -1.46 0.69 -13.41
C ASP A 376 -2.79 -0.06 -13.59
N GLY A 377 -3.79 0.58 -14.20
CA GLY A 377 -5.14 0.03 -14.33
C GLY A 377 -5.99 0.17 -13.07
N ILE A 378 -5.56 0.96 -12.08
CA ILE A 378 -6.32 1.22 -10.84
C ILE A 378 -6.84 2.67 -10.84
N TYR A 379 -8.13 2.84 -10.54
CA TYR A 379 -8.71 4.18 -10.41
C TYR A 379 -8.35 4.79 -9.05
N SER A 380 -7.18 5.42 -8.98
CA SER A 380 -6.66 6.06 -7.77
C SER A 380 -7.05 7.54 -7.66
N ARG A 381 -6.75 8.14 -6.50
CA ARG A 381 -6.88 9.58 -6.26
C ARG A 381 -6.22 10.43 -7.34
N ASP A 382 -5.01 10.09 -7.76
CA ASP A 382 -4.26 10.86 -8.76
C ASP A 382 -4.96 10.80 -10.13
N VAL A 383 -5.58 9.66 -10.47
CA VAL A 383 -6.38 9.49 -11.69
C VAL A 383 -7.69 10.29 -11.60
N GLN A 384 -8.36 10.32 -10.45
CA GLN A 384 -9.55 11.14 -10.21
C GLN A 384 -9.23 12.64 -10.34
N GLN A 385 -8.10 13.10 -9.82
CA GLN A 385 -7.66 14.49 -9.97
C GLN A 385 -7.32 14.82 -11.43
N GLY A 386 -6.61 13.93 -12.13
CA GLY A 386 -6.31 14.07 -13.56
C GLY A 386 -7.58 14.11 -14.42
N LEU A 387 -8.56 13.26 -14.13
CA LEU A 387 -9.88 13.26 -14.77
C LEU A 387 -10.60 14.59 -14.57
N MET A 388 -10.60 15.13 -13.34
CA MET A 388 -11.23 16.42 -13.05
C MET A 388 -10.54 17.55 -13.83
N MET A 389 -9.21 17.60 -13.86
CA MET A 389 -8.46 18.62 -14.61
C MET A 389 -8.71 18.53 -16.12
N ALA A 390 -8.78 17.32 -16.67
CA ALA A 390 -9.15 17.08 -18.06
C ALA A 390 -10.58 17.57 -18.36
N ILE A 391 -11.54 17.28 -17.49
CA ILE A 391 -12.92 17.76 -17.63
C ILE A 391 -12.96 19.29 -17.56
N GLN A 392 -12.26 19.92 -16.61
CA GLN A 392 -12.17 21.37 -16.48
C GLN A 392 -11.67 22.03 -17.77
N TYR A 393 -10.65 21.45 -18.41
CA TYR A 393 -10.20 21.91 -19.73
C TYR A 393 -11.31 21.78 -20.78
N GLU A 394 -11.91 20.60 -20.90
CA GLU A 394 -12.91 20.31 -21.94
C GLU A 394 -14.21 21.10 -21.75
N ILE A 395 -14.53 21.55 -20.53
CA ILE A 395 -15.68 22.46 -20.26
C ILE A 395 -15.32 23.94 -20.37
N GLY A 396 -14.07 24.28 -20.72
CA GLY A 396 -13.65 25.65 -21.08
C GLY A 396 -13.04 26.47 -19.95
N ILE A 397 -12.59 25.85 -18.85
CA ILE A 397 -11.81 26.56 -17.83
C ILE A 397 -10.41 26.85 -18.40
N ALA A 398 -9.96 28.10 -18.26
CA ALA A 398 -8.65 28.52 -18.74
C ALA A 398 -7.51 27.72 -18.09
N LEU A 399 -6.45 27.40 -18.84
CA LEU A 399 -5.35 26.53 -18.40
C LEU A 399 -4.75 26.93 -17.04
N GLY A 400 -4.54 28.21 -16.80
CA GLY A 400 -3.98 28.73 -15.54
C GLY A 400 -4.94 28.66 -14.35
N SER A 401 -6.22 28.33 -14.57
CA SER A 401 -7.25 28.20 -13.54
C SER A 401 -7.67 26.75 -13.29
N ILE A 402 -7.14 25.80 -14.06
CA ILE A 402 -7.36 24.37 -13.85
C ILE A 402 -6.61 23.91 -12.61
N ASN A 403 -7.29 23.22 -11.70
CA ASN A 403 -6.76 22.84 -10.39
C ASN A 403 -7.28 21.50 -9.86
N GLY A 404 -8.18 20.83 -10.59
CA GLY A 404 -8.78 19.56 -10.18
C GLY A 404 -9.81 19.68 -9.05
N TYR A 405 -10.24 20.89 -8.68
CA TYR A 405 -11.22 21.14 -7.63
C TYR A 405 -12.65 21.24 -8.20
N PHE A 406 -13.61 20.58 -7.56
CA PHE A 406 -15.04 20.65 -7.91
C PHE A 406 -15.71 21.91 -7.32
N GLY A 407 -15.17 23.08 -7.64
CA GLY A 407 -15.64 24.36 -7.10
C GLY A 407 -16.69 25.06 -7.96
N PRO A 408 -17.13 26.27 -7.56
CA PRO A 408 -18.19 27.02 -8.23
C PRO A 408 -17.97 27.20 -9.75
N GLY A 409 -16.73 27.44 -10.19
CA GLY A 409 -16.40 27.55 -11.61
C GLY A 409 -16.62 26.24 -12.37
N THR A 410 -16.14 25.12 -11.83
CA THR A 410 -16.39 23.77 -12.37
C THR A 410 -17.89 23.46 -12.40
N GLN A 411 -18.60 23.75 -11.31
CA GLN A 411 -20.04 23.51 -11.21
C GLN A 411 -20.84 24.32 -12.24
N ALA A 412 -20.54 25.61 -12.39
CA ALA A 412 -21.20 26.47 -13.38
C ALA A 412 -20.93 26.00 -14.82
N ALA A 413 -19.69 25.63 -15.14
CA ALA A 413 -19.33 25.11 -16.46
C ALA A 413 -19.98 23.75 -16.75
N LEU A 414 -20.16 22.89 -15.74
CA LEU A 414 -20.90 21.64 -15.87
C LEU A 414 -22.41 21.85 -16.06
N LYS A 415 -23.02 22.83 -15.36
CA LYS A 415 -24.42 23.23 -15.58
C LYS A 415 -24.66 23.76 -17.00
N GLY A 416 -23.67 24.44 -17.57
CA GLY A 416 -23.69 24.92 -18.96
C GLY A 416 -23.21 23.85 -19.94
N ARG A 417 -21.93 23.93 -20.30
CA ARG A 417 -21.31 23.10 -21.35
C ARG A 417 -21.33 21.61 -21.03
N GLY A 418 -21.14 21.24 -19.76
CA GLY A 418 -21.16 19.83 -19.35
C GLY A 418 -22.53 19.16 -19.46
N SER A 419 -23.63 19.93 -19.42
CA SER A 419 -25.01 19.41 -19.54
C SER A 419 -25.56 19.53 -20.97
N ALA A 420 -24.77 20.06 -21.90
CA ALA A 420 -25.10 20.07 -23.32
C ALA A 420 -24.82 18.70 -23.98
N ALA A 421 -25.12 18.57 -25.28
CA ALA A 421 -24.75 17.39 -26.05
C ALA A 421 -23.23 17.20 -26.08
N LEU A 422 -22.75 16.07 -25.55
CA LEU A 422 -21.32 15.79 -25.44
C LEU A 422 -20.75 15.23 -26.74
N SER A 423 -19.57 15.70 -27.14
CA SER A 423 -18.81 15.19 -28.28
C SER A 423 -17.32 15.09 -27.96
N GLY A 424 -16.56 14.36 -28.79
CA GLY A 424 -15.11 14.26 -28.70
C GLY A 424 -14.61 13.80 -27.32
N ASP A 425 -13.60 14.50 -26.80
CA ASP A 425 -12.98 14.15 -25.52
C ASP A 425 -13.89 14.38 -24.32
N LEU A 426 -14.75 15.39 -24.31
CA LEU A 426 -15.69 15.58 -23.19
C LEU A 426 -16.66 14.40 -23.06
N ARG A 427 -17.16 13.86 -24.19
CA ARG A 427 -17.95 12.63 -24.21
C ARG A 427 -17.16 11.45 -23.67
N TYR A 428 -15.91 11.28 -24.14
CA TYR A 428 -15.04 10.21 -23.68
C TYR A 428 -14.84 10.26 -22.16
N LEU A 429 -14.54 11.45 -21.60
CA LEU A 429 -14.33 11.64 -20.17
C LEU A 429 -15.60 11.38 -19.35
N PHE A 430 -16.79 11.77 -19.84
CA PHE A 430 -18.06 11.42 -19.19
C PHE A 430 -18.26 9.91 -19.10
N ARG A 431 -18.00 9.20 -20.20
CA ARG A 431 -18.14 7.75 -20.25
C ARG A 431 -17.07 7.02 -19.45
N ALA A 432 -15.85 7.58 -19.39
CA ALA A 432 -14.81 7.12 -18.47
C ALA A 432 -15.25 7.28 -17.01
N ALA A 433 -15.86 8.42 -16.64
CA ALA A 433 -16.42 8.63 -15.30
C ALA A 433 -17.53 7.63 -14.97
N CYS A 434 -18.39 7.29 -15.94
CA CYS A 434 -19.39 6.21 -15.79
C CYS A 434 -18.71 4.85 -15.56
N TYR A 435 -17.66 4.53 -16.32
CA TYR A 435 -16.90 3.29 -16.17
C TYR A 435 -16.25 3.18 -14.80
N PHE A 436 -15.63 4.26 -14.31
CA PHE A 436 -15.02 4.32 -12.99
C PHE A 436 -16.01 4.18 -11.82
N ASN A 437 -17.26 4.62 -12.02
CA ASN A 437 -18.34 4.44 -11.04
C ASN A 437 -19.08 3.10 -11.21
N SER A 438 -18.56 2.21 -12.05
CA SER A 438 -19.09 0.86 -12.21
C SER A 438 -18.53 -0.08 -11.14
N PRO A 439 -19.30 -1.06 -10.64
CA PRO A 439 -20.69 -1.36 -10.98
C PRO A 439 -21.71 -0.39 -10.37
N THR A 440 -22.91 -0.36 -10.96
CA THR A 440 -24.13 0.11 -10.27
C THR A 440 -25.06 -1.07 -9.99
N TYR A 441 -26.18 -0.85 -9.29
CA TYR A 441 -27.06 -1.92 -8.84
C TYR A 441 -28.52 -1.66 -9.19
N THR A 442 -29.23 -2.73 -9.50
CA THR A 442 -30.65 -2.74 -9.87
C THR A 442 -31.40 -3.77 -9.04
N ALA A 443 -32.73 -3.83 -9.16
CA ALA A 443 -33.52 -4.92 -8.56
C ALA A 443 -33.09 -6.32 -9.02
N ASN A 444 -32.45 -6.43 -10.19
CA ASN A 444 -31.95 -7.68 -10.76
C ASN A 444 -30.47 -7.95 -10.45
N GLY A 445 -29.86 -7.14 -9.56
CA GLY A 445 -28.46 -7.25 -9.17
C GLY A 445 -27.54 -6.25 -9.88
N GLN A 446 -26.27 -6.62 -9.97
CA GLN A 446 -25.17 -5.78 -10.44
C GLN A 446 -25.27 -5.45 -11.94
N ALA A 447 -25.11 -4.19 -12.30
CA ALA A 447 -25.00 -3.70 -13.67
C ALA A 447 -23.64 -3.04 -13.91
N ARG A 448 -22.84 -3.63 -14.81
CA ARG A 448 -21.52 -3.12 -15.20
C ARG A 448 -21.61 -2.25 -16.45
N TYR A 449 -20.78 -1.22 -16.50
CA TYR A 449 -20.63 -0.35 -17.66
C TYR A 449 -19.73 -1.07 -18.67
N LEU A 450 -20.09 -1.07 -19.95
CA LEU A 450 -19.31 -1.77 -20.96
C LEU A 450 -18.14 -0.90 -21.41
N ALA A 451 -16.93 -1.45 -21.39
CA ALA A 451 -15.74 -0.75 -21.85
C ALA A 451 -15.83 -0.30 -23.32
N ALA A 452 -16.53 -1.08 -24.15
CA ALA A 452 -16.81 -0.73 -25.55
C ALA A 452 -17.57 0.61 -25.69
N ASP A 453 -18.40 0.97 -24.71
CA ASP A 453 -19.17 2.22 -24.75
C ASP A 453 -18.29 3.45 -24.53
N ILE A 454 -17.09 3.34 -23.95
CA ILE A 454 -16.22 4.48 -23.67
C ILE A 454 -15.79 5.15 -24.99
N GLY A 455 -15.32 4.35 -25.94
CA GLY A 455 -14.73 4.82 -27.19
C GLY A 455 -15.73 5.28 -28.24
N THR A 456 -16.95 4.72 -28.27
CA THR A 456 -17.91 4.92 -29.37
C THR A 456 -18.58 6.29 -29.35
N ASP A 457 -18.61 7.01 -30.47
CA ASP A 457 -19.30 8.31 -30.53
C ASP A 457 -20.82 8.20 -30.45
N ALA A 458 -21.40 7.18 -31.09
CA ALA A 458 -22.83 6.92 -31.02
C ALA A 458 -23.28 6.63 -29.57
N GLN A 459 -24.49 7.08 -29.23
CA GLN A 459 -25.16 6.66 -28.01
C GLN A 459 -25.63 5.20 -28.18
N THR A 460 -25.24 4.34 -27.25
CA THR A 460 -25.63 2.93 -27.24
C THR A 460 -26.75 2.71 -26.23
N GLY A 461 -27.58 1.68 -26.47
CA GLY A 461 -28.60 1.27 -25.51
C GLY A 461 -28.01 0.80 -24.17
N THR A 462 -26.79 0.24 -24.20
CA THR A 462 -26.05 -0.21 -23.02
C THR A 462 -25.56 0.97 -22.17
N HIS A 463 -25.03 2.03 -22.80
CA HIS A 463 -24.71 3.28 -22.12
C HIS A 463 -25.94 3.89 -21.45
N LEU A 464 -27.03 4.04 -22.20
CA LEU A 464 -28.27 4.63 -21.69
C LEU A 464 -28.87 3.82 -20.54
N GLY A 465 -28.94 2.50 -20.69
CA GLY A 465 -29.48 1.60 -19.67
C GLY A 465 -28.66 1.60 -18.38
N TRP A 466 -27.32 1.63 -18.49
CA TRP A 466 -26.46 1.77 -17.31
C TRP A 466 -26.66 3.12 -16.64
N LEU A 467 -26.71 4.22 -17.41
CA LEU A 467 -26.85 5.57 -16.88
C LEU A 467 -28.15 5.75 -16.11
N GLN A 468 -29.27 5.26 -16.65
CA GLN A 468 -30.57 5.26 -15.96
C GLN A 468 -30.56 4.40 -14.69
N SER A 469 -29.83 3.28 -14.70
CA SER A 469 -29.66 2.42 -13.53
C SER A 469 -28.85 3.14 -12.45
N PHE A 470 -27.76 3.78 -12.83
CA PHE A 470 -26.92 4.58 -11.95
C PHE A 470 -27.68 5.75 -11.31
N GLN A 471 -28.45 6.48 -12.11
CA GLN A 471 -29.27 7.60 -11.63
C GLN A 471 -30.29 7.14 -10.59
N ARG A 472 -31.00 6.04 -10.88
CA ARG A 472 -31.95 5.44 -9.94
C ARG A 472 -31.27 4.95 -8.66
N PHE A 473 -30.15 4.23 -8.80
CA PHE A 473 -29.39 3.72 -7.67
C PHE A 473 -28.85 4.82 -6.78
N SER A 474 -28.47 5.96 -7.34
CA SER A 474 -27.89 7.11 -6.62
C SER A 474 -28.94 8.11 -6.10
N GLN A 475 -30.23 7.83 -6.32
CA GLN A 475 -31.36 8.68 -5.92
C GLN A 475 -31.27 10.09 -6.52
N ILE A 476 -30.96 10.17 -7.81
CA ILE A 476 -31.00 11.40 -8.61
C ILE A 476 -32.03 11.26 -9.75
N PRO A 477 -32.47 12.36 -10.38
CA PRO A 477 -33.42 12.29 -11.50
C PRO A 477 -32.97 11.31 -12.59
N VAL A 478 -33.87 10.42 -13.01
CA VAL A 478 -33.62 9.40 -14.03
C VAL A 478 -33.89 9.98 -15.42
N THR A 479 -32.95 10.75 -15.92
CA THR A 479 -33.05 11.45 -17.22
C THR A 479 -32.44 10.66 -18.37
N GLY A 480 -31.48 9.77 -18.11
CA GLY A 480 -30.65 9.16 -19.15
C GLY A 480 -29.68 10.14 -19.82
N HIS A 481 -29.44 11.31 -19.22
CA HIS A 481 -28.60 12.38 -19.74
C HIS A 481 -27.45 12.76 -18.79
N ASN A 482 -26.47 13.50 -19.30
CA ASN A 482 -25.30 14.02 -18.59
C ASN A 482 -25.58 15.33 -17.83
N ASP A 483 -26.71 15.39 -17.13
CA ASP A 483 -27.08 16.58 -16.34
C ASP A 483 -26.06 16.86 -15.23
N TYR A 484 -26.03 18.10 -14.74
CA TYR A 484 -25.16 18.51 -13.64
C TYR A 484 -25.21 17.57 -12.43
N THR A 485 -26.40 17.12 -12.02
CA THR A 485 -26.57 16.17 -10.90
C THR A 485 -25.89 14.82 -11.17
N THR A 486 -25.95 14.35 -12.42
CA THR A 486 -25.26 13.13 -12.86
C THR A 486 -23.75 13.33 -12.83
N TRP A 487 -23.24 14.45 -13.36
CA TRP A 487 -21.82 14.78 -13.28
C TRP A 487 -21.32 14.86 -11.84
N ALA A 488 -22.02 15.58 -10.98
CA ALA A 488 -21.65 15.73 -9.58
C ALA A 488 -21.58 14.37 -8.88
N GLN A 489 -22.58 13.50 -9.11
CA GLN A 489 -22.64 12.17 -8.51
C GLN A 489 -21.50 11.24 -8.98
N LEU A 490 -21.06 11.39 -10.23
CA LEU A 490 -19.92 10.64 -10.79
C LEU A 490 -18.57 11.14 -10.28
N LEU A 491 -18.45 12.45 -9.99
CA LEU A 491 -17.15 13.11 -9.78
C LEU A 491 -16.79 13.38 -8.32
N VAL A 492 -17.77 13.53 -7.44
CA VAL A 492 -17.56 13.81 -6.00
C VAL A 492 -18.52 13.00 -5.14
N SER A 493 -18.07 12.58 -3.95
CA SER A 493 -18.85 11.71 -3.08
C SER A 493 -20.13 12.34 -2.53
N SER A 494 -20.14 13.67 -2.39
CA SER A 494 -21.30 14.45 -1.96
C SER A 494 -22.36 14.60 -3.05
N GLY A 495 -22.02 14.35 -4.32
CA GLY A 495 -22.90 14.65 -5.44
C GLY A 495 -23.27 16.14 -5.52
N ASP A 496 -24.50 16.42 -5.96
CA ASP A 496 -25.05 17.77 -5.94
C ASP A 496 -25.51 18.14 -4.52
N THR A 497 -24.74 18.99 -3.84
CA THR A 497 -25.02 19.44 -2.47
C THR A 497 -26.25 20.33 -2.36
N SER A 498 -26.80 20.82 -3.48
CA SER A 498 -28.01 21.64 -3.52
C SER A 498 -29.30 20.82 -3.66
N ARG A 499 -29.20 19.49 -3.81
CA ARG A 499 -30.37 18.64 -3.97
C ARG A 499 -31.09 18.44 -2.64
N ASP A 500 -32.41 18.31 -2.71
CA ASP A 500 -33.24 18.04 -1.55
C ASP A 500 -32.86 16.70 -0.89
N ALA A 501 -32.94 16.67 0.44
CA ALA A 501 -32.67 15.51 1.27
C ALA A 501 -33.91 15.21 2.13
N THR A 502 -34.25 13.93 2.26
CA THR A 502 -35.34 13.46 3.14
C THR A 502 -34.83 12.94 4.48
N GLY A 503 -33.50 12.80 4.64
CA GLY A 503 -32.84 12.45 5.88
C GLY A 503 -31.95 13.57 6.38
N CYS A 504 -31.68 13.55 7.69
CA CYS A 504 -30.66 14.38 8.31
C CYS A 504 -30.01 13.67 9.50
N ASP A 505 -28.95 14.21 10.07
CA ASP A 505 -28.45 13.85 11.40
C ASP A 505 -27.92 15.07 12.14
N CYS A 506 -27.92 15.00 13.47
CA CYS A 506 -27.40 16.07 14.31
C CYS A 506 -27.05 15.58 15.71
N ILE A 507 -26.26 16.38 16.43
CA ILE A 507 -25.99 16.20 17.85
C ILE A 507 -27.11 16.74 18.75
N THR A 508 -27.91 17.68 18.24
CA THR A 508 -28.92 18.41 19.00
C THR A 508 -30.16 17.56 19.30
N GLU A 509 -30.67 17.64 20.52
CA GLU A 509 -31.92 16.96 20.92
C GLU A 509 -33.11 17.40 20.06
N ILE A 510 -33.90 16.44 19.58
CA ILE A 510 -35.14 16.66 18.84
C ILE A 510 -36.32 16.79 19.81
N THR A 511 -36.61 18.04 20.18
CA THR A 511 -37.84 18.39 20.90
C THR A 511 -39.06 18.32 19.98
N ALA A 512 -40.28 18.38 20.53
CA ALA A 512 -41.50 18.38 19.73
C ALA A 512 -41.52 19.50 18.68
N GLN A 513 -41.08 20.70 19.04
CA GLN A 513 -40.98 21.84 18.12
C GLN A 513 -39.96 21.57 16.99
N ARG A 514 -38.77 21.05 17.34
CA ARG A 514 -37.73 20.72 16.38
C ARG A 514 -38.18 19.62 15.42
N GLY A 515 -38.83 18.58 15.93
CA GLY A 515 -39.40 17.50 15.11
C GLY A 515 -40.43 18.01 14.10
N GLN A 516 -41.35 18.87 14.53
CA GLN A 516 -42.33 19.48 13.63
C GLN A 516 -41.66 20.36 12.57
N LEU A 517 -40.61 21.10 12.95
CA LEU A 517 -39.87 21.93 12.01
C LEU A 517 -39.13 21.10 10.97
N LEU A 518 -38.46 20.02 11.39
CA LEU A 518 -37.83 19.07 10.46
C LEU A 518 -38.87 18.52 9.48
N LYS A 519 -40.03 18.07 9.98
CA LYS A 519 -41.08 17.53 9.14
C LYS A 519 -41.63 18.56 8.13
N ALA A 520 -41.83 19.80 8.58
CA ALA A 520 -42.29 20.89 7.73
C ALA A 520 -41.27 21.28 6.63
N ASN A 521 -39.99 20.99 6.83
CA ASN A 521 -38.91 21.23 5.86
C ASN A 521 -38.55 19.98 5.02
N GLY A 522 -39.44 18.97 4.98
CA GLY A 522 -39.31 17.84 4.07
C GLY A 522 -38.54 16.64 4.62
N TYR A 523 -37.97 16.71 5.82
CA TYR A 523 -37.34 15.55 6.44
C TYR A 523 -38.36 14.51 6.87
N SER A 524 -37.97 13.26 6.75
CA SER A 524 -38.75 12.09 7.16
C SER A 524 -37.99 11.18 8.11
N ILE A 525 -36.67 11.35 8.24
CA ILE A 525 -35.83 10.56 9.12
C ILE A 525 -34.67 11.39 9.68
N VAL A 526 -34.32 11.19 10.95
CA VAL A 526 -33.19 11.89 11.62
C VAL A 526 -32.23 10.91 12.30
N GLY A 527 -30.94 11.08 12.09
CA GLY A 527 -29.88 10.33 12.75
C GLY A 527 -29.58 10.92 14.13
N ARG A 528 -29.51 10.07 15.16
CA ARG A 528 -29.23 10.51 16.53
C ARG A 528 -28.25 9.58 17.24
N TYR A 529 -27.33 10.18 18.00
CA TYR A 529 -26.28 9.46 18.70
C TYR A 529 -26.82 8.75 19.94
N LEU A 530 -26.58 7.46 20.10
CA LEU A 530 -27.05 6.68 21.25
C LEU A 530 -26.38 7.08 22.57
N ASP A 531 -25.14 7.56 22.52
CA ASP A 531 -24.38 7.85 23.73
C ASP A 531 -23.25 8.87 23.52
N GLU A 532 -22.77 9.41 24.65
CA GLU A 532 -21.60 10.27 24.78
C GLU A 532 -20.77 9.73 25.95
N HIS A 533 -19.49 9.45 25.72
CA HIS A 533 -18.62 8.88 26.77
C HIS A 533 -18.11 9.93 27.75
N LEU A 534 -18.09 11.20 27.35
CA LEU A 534 -17.66 12.33 28.17
C LEU A 534 -18.78 12.77 29.11
N ALA A 535 -18.40 13.28 30.27
CA ALA A 535 -19.33 13.80 31.26
C ALA A 535 -19.62 15.29 30.99
N PRO A 536 -20.81 15.80 31.39
CA PRO A 536 -21.06 17.23 31.43
C PRO A 536 -19.97 17.96 32.24
N GLY A 537 -19.31 18.93 31.61
CA GLY A 537 -18.20 19.68 32.22
C GLY A 537 -16.82 19.34 31.66
N ASP A 538 -16.68 18.25 30.89
CA ASP A 538 -15.47 17.99 30.11
C ASP A 538 -15.39 18.93 28.89
N ASP A 539 -14.19 19.43 28.56
CA ASP A 539 -13.98 20.39 27.46
C ASP A 539 -14.41 19.86 26.06
N GLY A 540 -14.52 18.55 25.91
CA GLY A 540 -14.98 17.89 24.68
C GLY A 540 -16.45 17.44 24.69
N TYR A 541 -17.20 17.69 25.75
CA TYR A 541 -18.58 17.21 25.89
C TYR A 541 -19.53 17.95 24.94
N LEU A 542 -20.14 17.22 23.99
CA LEU A 542 -21.04 17.79 22.98
C LEU A 542 -22.52 17.67 23.37
N GLY A 543 -22.85 16.86 24.39
CA GLY A 543 -24.23 16.59 24.76
C GLY A 543 -25.02 15.84 23.70
N LYS A 544 -24.35 15.12 22.78
CA LYS A 544 -24.94 14.57 21.56
C LYS A 544 -25.92 13.41 21.79
N ALA A 545 -25.80 12.72 22.92
CA ALA A 545 -26.57 11.54 23.25
C ALA A 545 -28.09 11.79 23.19
N LEU A 546 -28.82 10.81 22.64
CA LEU A 546 -30.28 10.73 22.58
C LEU A 546 -30.85 10.80 24.01
N LYS A 547 -31.89 11.61 24.21
CA LYS A 547 -32.46 11.86 25.54
C LYS A 547 -33.60 10.90 25.87
N PRO A 548 -33.88 10.63 27.16
CA PRO A 548 -35.09 9.93 27.56
C PRO A 548 -36.35 10.61 26.99
N GLY A 549 -37.25 9.85 26.36
CA GLY A 549 -38.47 10.38 25.72
C GLY A 549 -38.27 11.03 24.35
N GLU A 550 -37.03 11.33 23.94
CA GLU A 550 -36.71 11.85 22.60
C GLU A 550 -37.15 10.89 21.47
N PRO A 551 -36.94 9.54 21.56
CA PRO A 551 -37.40 8.62 20.52
C PRO A 551 -38.90 8.76 20.22
N GLN A 552 -39.74 8.78 21.26
CA GLN A 552 -41.18 8.93 21.09
C GLN A 552 -41.54 10.31 20.56
N THR A 553 -40.79 11.35 20.94
CA THR A 553 -40.99 12.72 20.45
C THR A 553 -40.73 12.82 18.95
N ILE A 554 -39.66 12.17 18.45
CA ILE A 554 -39.37 12.08 17.01
C ILE A 554 -40.51 11.38 16.26
N LEU A 555 -40.95 10.23 16.77
CA LEU A 555 -42.05 9.46 16.14
C LEU A 555 -43.37 10.22 16.14
N ASN A 556 -43.70 10.92 17.23
CA ASN A 556 -44.90 11.75 17.33
C ASN A 556 -44.90 12.93 16.34
N ALA A 557 -43.72 13.40 15.91
CA ALA A 557 -43.60 14.41 14.87
C ALA A 557 -43.80 13.85 13.44
N GLY A 558 -44.05 12.54 13.29
CA GLY A 558 -44.16 11.89 12.00
C GLY A 558 -42.83 11.65 11.31
N LEU A 559 -41.73 11.65 12.07
CA LEU A 559 -40.39 11.31 11.63
C LEU A 559 -40.04 9.87 12.05
N ARG A 560 -39.06 9.30 11.37
CA ARG A 560 -38.31 8.11 11.80
C ARG A 560 -36.96 8.54 12.38
N PHE A 561 -36.22 7.64 13.00
CA PHE A 561 -34.82 7.90 13.32
C PHE A 561 -33.92 6.69 13.10
N PHE A 562 -32.62 6.92 12.91
CA PHE A 562 -31.62 5.85 12.89
C PHE A 562 -30.55 6.10 13.98
N PRO A 563 -30.16 5.07 14.73
CA PRO A 563 -29.20 5.21 15.82
C PRO A 563 -27.75 5.23 15.31
N ILE A 564 -26.97 6.19 15.81
CA ILE A 564 -25.54 6.36 15.54
C ILE A 564 -24.76 6.08 16.81
N PHE A 565 -23.59 5.44 16.70
CA PHE A 565 -22.65 5.24 17.80
C PHE A 565 -21.25 5.69 17.38
N GLN A 566 -20.66 6.63 18.12
CA GLN A 566 -19.34 7.16 17.79
C GLN A 566 -18.61 7.65 19.04
N TYR A 567 -17.58 6.92 19.44
CA TYR A 567 -16.60 7.35 20.45
C TYR A 567 -15.23 7.50 19.77
N ASN A 568 -14.67 8.72 19.80
CA ASN A 568 -13.32 9.03 19.31
C ASN A 568 -13.00 8.45 17.92
N GLY A 569 -13.97 8.48 17.00
CA GLY A 569 -13.88 7.83 15.69
C GLY A 569 -12.93 8.49 14.68
N THR A 570 -12.14 9.49 15.10
CA THR A 570 -11.34 10.36 14.23
C THR A 570 -9.86 9.99 14.14
N GLN A 571 -9.43 8.90 14.82
CA GLN A 571 -8.02 8.51 14.89
C GLN A 571 -7.86 6.99 14.88
N LEU A 572 -6.83 6.50 14.17
CA LEU A 572 -6.52 5.08 13.97
C LEU A 572 -6.48 4.26 15.28
N GLY A 573 -5.83 4.80 16.32
CA GLY A 573 -5.65 4.11 17.61
C GLY A 573 -6.95 3.80 18.37
N ASN A 574 -8.10 4.29 17.90
CA ASN A 574 -9.41 3.99 18.45
C ASN A 574 -10.10 2.78 17.81
N PHE A 575 -9.52 2.22 16.74
CA PHE A 575 -10.04 1.07 16.04
C PHE A 575 -9.27 -0.19 16.43
N THR A 576 -9.68 -0.81 17.54
CA THR A 576 -9.19 -2.13 17.98
C THR A 576 -10.36 -3.08 18.21
N TYR A 577 -10.09 -4.39 18.18
CA TYR A 577 -11.11 -5.41 18.46
C TYR A 577 -11.79 -5.18 19.81
N ASP A 578 -11.02 -5.01 20.89
CA ASP A 578 -11.55 -4.86 22.25
C ASP A 578 -12.41 -3.60 22.39
N LYS A 579 -11.97 -2.48 21.81
CA LYS A 579 -12.78 -1.24 21.77
C LYS A 579 -14.08 -1.47 21.01
N GLY A 580 -14.04 -2.18 19.88
CA GLY A 580 -15.23 -2.54 19.12
C GLY A 580 -16.20 -3.40 19.91
N TYR A 581 -15.69 -4.40 20.63
CA TYR A 581 -16.48 -5.29 21.48
C TYR A 581 -17.22 -4.52 22.59
N ASP A 582 -16.50 -3.70 23.35
CA ASP A 582 -17.08 -2.89 24.42
C ASP A 582 -18.12 -1.90 23.89
N GLN A 583 -17.81 -1.24 22.77
CA GLN A 583 -18.71 -0.28 22.13
C GLN A 583 -19.96 -0.96 21.54
N GLY A 584 -19.83 -2.16 20.98
CA GLY A 584 -20.98 -2.97 20.53
C GLY A 584 -21.94 -3.28 21.69
N ARG A 585 -21.40 -3.70 22.85
CA ARG A 585 -22.19 -3.94 24.06
C ARG A 585 -22.86 -2.68 24.58
N LYS A 586 -22.12 -1.55 24.61
CA LYS A 586 -22.63 -0.25 25.06
C LYS A 586 -23.78 0.23 24.17
N ALA A 587 -23.61 0.14 22.85
CA ALA A 587 -24.62 0.50 21.87
C ALA A 587 -25.90 -0.34 22.07
N HIS A 588 -25.76 -1.65 22.27
CA HIS A 588 -26.89 -2.53 22.59
C HIS A 588 -27.65 -2.05 23.82
N GLN A 589 -26.94 -1.85 24.95
CA GLN A 589 -27.56 -1.44 26.21
C GLN A 589 -28.33 -0.12 26.07
N LYS A 590 -27.75 0.85 25.38
CA LYS A 590 -28.38 2.16 25.14
C LYS A 590 -29.59 2.04 24.22
N ALA A 591 -29.51 1.24 23.17
CA ALA A 591 -30.65 0.99 22.31
C ALA A 591 -31.83 0.33 23.06
N VAL A 592 -31.55 -0.65 23.93
CA VAL A 592 -32.57 -1.26 24.81
C VAL A 592 -33.16 -0.23 25.77
N GLN A 593 -32.32 0.60 26.40
CA GLN A 593 -32.76 1.65 27.32
C GLN A 593 -33.73 2.65 26.65
N HIS A 594 -33.53 2.94 25.36
CA HIS A 594 -34.40 3.83 24.59
C HIS A 594 -35.61 3.11 23.96
N GLY A 595 -35.82 1.82 24.24
CA GLY A 595 -36.95 1.05 23.72
C GLY A 595 -36.85 0.75 22.22
N ILE A 596 -35.65 0.80 21.65
CA ILE A 596 -35.42 0.57 20.21
C ILE A 596 -35.68 -0.90 19.88
N GLY A 597 -36.52 -1.14 18.87
CA GLY A 597 -36.95 -2.48 18.46
C GLY A 597 -35.85 -3.38 17.93
N THR A 598 -36.02 -4.69 18.13
CA THR A 598 -35.13 -5.74 17.61
C THR A 598 -34.97 -5.67 16.09
N GLY A 599 -33.79 -5.98 15.59
CA GLY A 599 -33.43 -5.92 14.17
C GLY A 599 -33.03 -4.53 13.66
N THR A 600 -33.10 -3.49 14.50
CA THR A 600 -32.62 -2.15 14.15
C THR A 600 -31.12 -2.16 13.87
N CYS A 601 -30.71 -1.42 12.84
CA CYS A 601 -29.31 -1.21 12.50
C CYS A 601 -28.73 -0.02 13.26
N ILE A 602 -27.57 -0.21 13.92
CA ILE A 602 -26.82 0.86 14.59
C ILE A 602 -25.56 1.19 13.78
N TYR A 603 -25.38 2.45 13.41
CA TYR A 603 -24.25 2.89 12.60
C TYR A 603 -23.04 3.27 13.47
N PHE A 604 -21.92 2.58 13.29
CA PHE A 604 -20.67 2.89 14.00
C PHE A 604 -19.75 3.74 13.12
N GLY A 605 -19.22 4.84 13.67
CA GLY A 605 -18.49 5.85 12.91
C GLY A 605 -16.97 5.62 12.75
N VAL A 606 -16.51 5.64 11.51
CA VAL A 606 -15.10 5.79 11.09
C VAL A 606 -14.95 7.15 10.42
N ASP A 607 -14.57 8.14 11.20
CA ASP A 607 -14.68 9.55 10.87
C ASP A 607 -13.32 10.20 10.62
N TYR A 608 -12.54 9.55 9.75
CA TYR A 608 -11.25 10.05 9.26
C TYR A 608 -10.90 9.41 7.91
N ASP A 609 -9.88 9.94 7.23
CA ASP A 609 -9.41 9.41 5.95
C ASP A 609 -8.58 8.13 6.12
N ALA A 610 -9.25 7.02 6.42
CA ALA A 610 -8.61 5.72 6.59
C ALA A 610 -8.11 5.15 5.25
N THR A 611 -6.83 4.84 5.18
CA THR A 611 -6.21 4.14 4.06
C THR A 611 -6.62 2.67 3.99
N ASP A 612 -6.44 2.02 2.84
CA ASP A 612 -6.79 0.60 2.67
C ASP A 612 -6.04 -0.35 3.64
N GLU A 613 -4.77 -0.01 3.95
CA GLU A 613 -3.95 -0.72 4.92
C GLU A 613 -4.50 -0.57 6.35
N GLU A 614 -4.85 0.65 6.75
CA GLU A 614 -5.46 0.94 8.06
C GLU A 614 -6.84 0.27 8.20
N ILE A 615 -7.63 0.24 7.11
CA ILE A 615 -8.91 -0.46 7.11
C ILE A 615 -8.71 -1.94 7.41
N THR A 616 -7.75 -2.57 6.74
CA THR A 616 -7.44 -4.00 6.90
C THR A 616 -6.91 -4.31 8.31
N SER A 617 -5.99 -3.49 8.80
CA SER A 617 -5.24 -3.77 10.03
C SER A 617 -5.96 -3.33 11.31
N HIS A 618 -6.88 -2.37 11.25
CA HIS A 618 -7.51 -1.77 12.44
C HIS A 618 -9.04 -1.70 12.34
N VAL A 619 -9.58 -1.11 11.27
CA VAL A 619 -11.04 -0.87 11.15
C VAL A 619 -11.82 -2.17 11.07
N VAL A 620 -11.44 -3.12 10.21
CA VAL A 620 -12.10 -4.43 10.11
C VAL A 620 -12.05 -5.20 11.44
N PRO A 621 -10.89 -5.31 12.13
CA PRO A 621 -10.83 -5.87 13.49
C PRO A 621 -11.77 -5.20 14.50
N TYR A 622 -11.89 -3.87 14.49
CA TYR A 622 -12.84 -3.15 15.34
C TYR A 622 -14.28 -3.58 15.06
N PHE A 623 -14.71 -3.65 13.80
CA PHE A 623 -16.07 -4.08 13.45
C PHE A 623 -16.34 -5.56 13.75
N ASN A 624 -15.32 -6.42 13.69
CA ASN A 624 -15.44 -7.79 14.18
C ASN A 624 -15.71 -7.83 15.69
N GLY A 625 -15.10 -6.92 16.46
CA GLY A 625 -15.40 -6.70 17.87
C GLY A 625 -16.84 -6.23 18.08
N VAL A 626 -17.29 -5.21 17.33
CA VAL A 626 -18.68 -4.70 17.38
C VAL A 626 -19.69 -5.83 17.17
N ARG A 627 -19.48 -6.65 16.14
CA ARG A 627 -20.32 -7.83 15.86
C ARG A 627 -20.35 -8.79 17.04
N ALA A 628 -19.20 -9.10 17.63
CA ALA A 628 -19.11 -9.99 18.77
C ALA A 628 -19.83 -9.44 20.01
N GLY A 629 -19.67 -8.15 20.32
CA GLY A 629 -20.33 -7.50 21.45
C GLY A 629 -21.86 -7.45 21.31
N LEU A 630 -22.36 -7.21 20.09
CA LEU A 630 -23.81 -7.30 19.81
C LEU A 630 -24.34 -8.74 19.92
N ALA A 631 -23.57 -9.72 19.43
CA ALA A 631 -23.95 -11.13 19.45
C ALA A 631 -23.99 -11.72 20.87
N GLU A 632 -23.07 -11.31 21.75
CA GLU A 632 -23.04 -11.74 23.16
C GLU A 632 -24.33 -11.38 23.89
N LEU A 633 -24.92 -10.23 23.56
CA LEU A 633 -26.19 -9.76 24.14
C LEU A 633 -27.39 -10.24 23.31
N GLY A 634 -27.30 -11.43 22.71
CA GLY A 634 -28.38 -12.10 22.01
C GLY A 634 -28.63 -11.63 20.58
N GLY A 635 -27.74 -10.81 19.99
CA GLY A 635 -27.84 -10.41 18.58
C GLY A 635 -29.08 -9.58 18.26
N ARG A 636 -29.62 -8.85 19.24
CA ARG A 636 -30.87 -8.06 19.11
C ARG A 636 -30.80 -6.98 18.02
N TYR A 637 -29.61 -6.46 17.72
CA TYR A 637 -29.39 -5.38 16.75
C TYR A 637 -28.35 -5.79 15.71
N THR A 638 -28.47 -5.26 14.50
CA THR A 638 -27.42 -5.34 13.48
C THR A 638 -26.54 -4.10 13.54
N PHE A 639 -25.36 -4.15 12.93
CA PHE A 639 -24.51 -2.97 12.79
C PHE A 639 -24.42 -2.51 11.34
N GLY A 640 -24.32 -1.20 11.17
CA GLY A 640 -23.93 -0.51 9.96
C GLY A 640 -22.63 0.25 10.20
N VAL A 641 -22.09 0.82 9.13
CA VAL A 641 -20.84 1.59 9.16
C VAL A 641 -21.10 2.98 8.63
N TYR A 642 -20.63 4.00 9.37
CA TYR A 642 -20.43 5.34 8.83
C TYR A 642 -18.96 5.53 8.43
N GLY A 643 -18.70 6.05 7.24
CA GLY A 643 -17.35 6.36 6.78
C GLY A 643 -17.25 6.55 5.26
N SER A 644 -16.02 6.66 4.75
CA SER A 644 -15.78 6.83 3.31
C SER A 644 -16.29 5.64 2.51
N ARG A 645 -16.48 5.80 1.18
CA ARG A 645 -16.95 4.72 0.30
C ARG A 645 -16.10 3.45 0.43
N ASN A 646 -14.77 3.57 0.47
CA ASN A 646 -13.88 2.42 0.67
C ASN A 646 -14.08 1.74 2.03
N VAL A 647 -14.17 2.52 3.12
CA VAL A 647 -14.45 1.99 4.46
C VAL A 647 -15.77 1.21 4.45
N CYS A 648 -16.82 1.81 3.90
CA CYS A 648 -18.14 1.20 3.80
C CYS A 648 -18.11 -0.13 3.02
N VAL A 649 -17.46 -0.15 1.86
CA VAL A 649 -17.33 -1.36 1.01
C VAL A 649 -16.55 -2.45 1.75
N ARG A 650 -15.38 -2.12 2.31
CA ARG A 650 -14.49 -3.08 2.99
C ARG A 650 -15.11 -3.65 4.25
N VAL A 651 -15.70 -2.82 5.11
CA VAL A 651 -16.36 -3.29 6.34
C VAL A 651 -17.59 -4.15 6.02
N SER A 652 -18.37 -3.78 5.00
CA SER A 652 -19.51 -4.59 4.56
C SER A 652 -19.06 -5.97 4.08
N LYS A 653 -17.99 -6.03 3.29
CA LYS A 653 -17.44 -7.28 2.75
C LYS A 653 -16.76 -8.15 3.82
N ASP A 654 -15.91 -7.54 4.64
CA ASP A 654 -14.94 -8.28 5.48
C ASP A 654 -15.45 -8.48 6.92
N ALA A 655 -16.36 -7.62 7.41
CA ALA A 655 -16.96 -7.73 8.75
C ALA A 655 -18.47 -8.01 8.73
N GLY A 656 -19.16 -7.73 7.61
CA GLY A 656 -20.59 -8.03 7.43
C GLY A 656 -21.54 -6.91 7.87
N ALA A 657 -21.14 -5.64 7.70
CA ALA A 657 -22.06 -4.52 7.96
C ALA A 657 -23.33 -4.64 7.10
N ARG A 658 -24.49 -4.47 7.75
CA ARG A 658 -25.79 -4.60 7.09
C ARG A 658 -26.04 -3.45 6.13
N TRP A 659 -25.74 -2.22 6.55
CA TRP A 659 -25.96 -1.00 5.80
C TRP A 659 -24.77 -0.05 5.90
N SER A 660 -24.61 0.81 4.89
CA SER A 660 -23.60 1.87 4.86
C SER A 660 -24.22 3.27 4.96
N PHE A 661 -23.64 4.09 5.82
CA PHE A 661 -23.86 5.53 5.90
C PHE A 661 -22.60 6.23 5.37
N VAL A 662 -22.65 6.70 4.13
CA VAL A 662 -21.47 7.22 3.45
C VAL A 662 -21.18 8.64 3.92
N SER A 663 -19.93 8.92 4.31
CA SER A 663 -19.42 10.27 4.59
C SER A 663 -19.16 11.04 3.28
N GLY A 664 -20.23 11.32 2.54
CA GLY A 664 -20.16 11.92 1.21
C GLY A 664 -19.57 13.32 1.19
N MET A 665 -19.78 14.13 2.23
CA MET A 665 -19.26 15.49 2.34
C MET A 665 -17.74 15.54 2.46
N SER A 666 -17.10 14.46 2.92
CA SER A 666 -15.65 14.30 2.99
C SER A 666 -15.07 13.91 1.64
N TRP A 667 -15.40 14.68 0.58
CA TRP A 667 -15.01 14.39 -0.81
C TRP A 667 -13.50 14.43 -1.04
N GLY A 668 -12.73 15.04 -0.13
CA GLY A 668 -11.28 15.03 -0.15
C GLY A 668 -10.62 13.76 0.42
N PHE A 669 -11.38 12.89 1.10
CA PHE A 669 -10.85 11.64 1.65
C PHE A 669 -10.45 10.69 0.52
N SER A 670 -9.27 10.08 0.65
CA SER A 670 -8.77 9.06 -0.27
C SER A 670 -9.78 7.93 -0.49
N GLY A 671 -10.48 7.48 0.56
CA GLY A 671 -11.50 6.44 0.47
C GLY A 671 -12.80 6.86 -0.26
N ASN A 672 -12.95 8.13 -0.63
CA ASN A 672 -14.04 8.65 -1.47
C ASN A 672 -13.60 8.94 -2.92
N LEU A 673 -12.28 8.94 -3.19
CA LEU A 673 -11.69 9.19 -4.50
C LEU A 673 -11.25 7.85 -5.10
N GLY A 674 -11.98 7.36 -6.11
CA GLY A 674 -11.65 6.07 -6.72
C GLY A 674 -12.64 4.94 -6.43
N PHE A 675 -13.68 5.20 -5.64
CA PHE A 675 -14.60 4.17 -5.15
C PHE A 675 -16.05 4.48 -5.52
N PRO A 676 -16.82 3.50 -6.06
CA PRO A 676 -18.24 3.67 -6.33
C PRO A 676 -19.07 3.69 -5.03
N LEU A 677 -20.33 4.11 -5.12
CA LEU A 677 -21.27 3.99 -3.99
C LEU A 677 -21.42 2.50 -3.57
N PRO A 678 -21.37 2.18 -2.26
CA PRO A 678 -21.52 0.81 -1.76
C PRO A 678 -22.89 0.21 -2.12
N GLU A 679 -22.98 -1.08 -2.44
CA GLU A 679 -24.27 -1.75 -2.77
C GLU A 679 -25.34 -1.55 -1.69
N ASN A 680 -24.94 -1.60 -0.42
CA ASN A 680 -25.79 -1.48 0.76
C ASN A 680 -25.82 -0.04 1.34
N TRP A 681 -25.50 0.99 0.55
CA TRP A 681 -25.66 2.37 1.02
C TRP A 681 -27.13 2.67 1.35
N SER A 682 -27.38 3.21 2.55
CA SER A 682 -28.71 3.64 3.00
C SER A 682 -28.77 5.14 3.17
N PHE A 683 -27.68 5.72 3.65
CA PHE A 683 -27.54 7.15 3.84
C PHE A 683 -26.27 7.63 3.14
N ASN A 684 -26.32 8.84 2.55
CA ASN A 684 -25.13 9.55 2.08
C ASN A 684 -25.18 10.98 2.64
N GLN A 685 -24.24 11.34 3.51
CA GLN A 685 -24.12 12.66 4.09
C GLN A 685 -23.50 13.60 3.07
N ILE A 686 -24.21 14.65 2.63
CA ILE A 686 -23.77 15.45 1.48
C ILE A 686 -23.41 16.90 1.81
N HIS A 687 -23.95 17.46 2.89
CA HIS A 687 -23.79 18.88 3.20
C HIS A 687 -24.08 19.16 4.68
N GLU A 688 -23.21 19.87 5.37
CA GLU A 688 -23.48 20.45 6.69
C GLU A 688 -23.95 21.90 6.52
N TYR A 689 -24.95 22.31 7.29
CA TYR A 689 -25.38 23.69 7.34
C TYR A 689 -26.07 24.05 8.66
N GLU A 690 -26.17 25.36 8.91
CA GLU A 690 -26.90 25.94 10.03
C GLU A 690 -28.40 25.97 9.69
N PHE A 691 -29.17 25.02 10.23
CA PHE A 691 -30.61 24.92 9.93
C PHE A 691 -31.40 26.04 10.61
N GLN A 692 -31.02 26.37 11.84
CA GLN A 692 -31.44 27.55 12.59
C GLN A 692 -30.30 27.97 13.50
N ALA A 693 -30.28 29.24 13.95
CA ALA A 693 -29.28 29.75 14.87
C ALA A 693 -29.08 28.83 16.09
N GLY A 694 -27.87 28.27 16.22
CA GLY A 694 -27.47 27.32 17.25
C GLY A 694 -27.86 25.86 16.96
N TRP A 695 -28.26 25.53 15.74
CA TRP A 695 -28.68 24.19 15.32
C TRP A 695 -28.10 23.83 13.95
N GLY A 696 -26.88 23.27 13.99
CA GLY A 696 -26.27 22.60 12.85
C GLY A 696 -26.99 21.29 12.50
N LEU A 697 -27.11 21.02 11.20
CA LEU A 697 -27.75 19.85 10.65
C LEU A 697 -26.94 19.34 9.45
N ASP A 698 -26.77 18.02 9.39
CA ASP A 698 -26.19 17.35 8.24
C ASP A 698 -27.29 16.81 7.32
N HIS A 699 -27.25 17.18 6.05
CA HIS A 699 -28.12 16.65 4.99
C HIS A 699 -27.73 15.23 4.62
N ASN A 700 -28.68 14.31 4.78
CA ASN A 700 -28.52 12.90 4.42
C ASN A 700 -29.50 12.50 3.33
N ILE A 701 -28.97 12.07 2.19
CA ILE A 701 -29.78 11.37 1.21
C ILE A 701 -30.13 10.01 1.80
N TRP A 702 -31.42 9.75 1.98
CA TRP A 702 -31.94 8.46 2.39
C TRP A 702 -32.42 7.67 1.17
N ARG A 703 -31.88 6.47 0.95
CA ARG A 703 -32.19 5.66 -0.23
C ARG A 703 -33.50 4.90 -0.10
N ASP A 704 -34.35 5.00 -1.12
CA ASP A 704 -35.56 4.19 -1.21
C ASP A 704 -35.26 2.68 -1.16
N GLY A 705 -36.04 1.94 -0.36
CA GLY A 705 -35.86 0.50 -0.19
C GLY A 705 -34.62 0.08 0.59
N SER A 706 -33.93 1.01 1.25
CA SER A 706 -32.80 0.74 2.15
C SER A 706 -33.24 0.67 3.62
N ASP A 707 -32.34 0.93 4.58
CA ASP A 707 -32.66 0.94 6.01
C ASP A 707 -33.94 1.75 6.31
N PRO A 708 -35.01 1.13 6.84
CA PRO A 708 -36.25 1.82 7.12
C PRO A 708 -36.15 2.74 8.34
N GLY A 709 -35.08 2.68 9.13
CA GLY A 709 -34.98 3.33 10.42
C GLY A 709 -36.00 2.80 11.44
N VAL A 710 -35.97 3.39 12.63
CA VAL A 710 -36.89 3.12 13.73
C VAL A 710 -38.19 3.86 13.48
N SER A 711 -39.29 3.11 13.41
CA SER A 711 -40.65 3.64 13.24
C SER A 711 -41.57 3.39 14.44
N ALA A 712 -41.08 2.67 15.46
CA ALA A 712 -41.79 2.40 16.71
C ALA A 712 -40.78 2.13 17.82
N VAL A 713 -41.14 2.50 19.05
CA VAL A 713 -40.41 2.11 20.27
C VAL A 713 -41.37 1.37 21.22
N GLY A 714 -40.85 0.37 21.93
CA GLY A 714 -41.60 -0.39 22.94
C GLY A 714 -41.15 -0.04 24.36
N GLN A 715 -41.95 -0.41 25.37
CA GLN A 715 -41.42 -0.52 26.73
C GLN A 715 -40.50 -1.75 26.75
N GLY A 716 -39.21 -1.57 27.07
CA GLY A 716 -38.21 -2.61 26.97
C GLY A 716 -38.59 -3.83 27.82
N GLU A 717 -38.99 -4.92 27.15
CA GLU A 717 -38.97 -6.27 27.71
C GLU A 717 -37.59 -6.92 27.53
#